data_AF-A0A3C2CW48-F1
#
_entry.id   AF-A0A3C2CW48-F1
#
_cell.length_a   1.000
_cell.length_b   1.000
_cell.length_c   1.000
_cell.angle_alpha   90.00
_cell.angle_beta   90.00
_cell.angle_gamma   90.00
#
_symmetry.space_group_name_H-M   'P 1'
#
loop_
_entity.id
_entity.type
_entity.pdbx_description
1 polymer ?
#
loop_
_entity_poly.entity_id
_entity_poly.type
_entity_poly.pdbx_seq_one_letter_code
_entity_poly.pdbx_strand_id
1 'polypeptide(L)'
;QIPKMKEEGADIIIALAHSGIGDEKIVEMEENAAYDLTLVEGIDAIVSGHNHLNFPGSFIGLPGVDAVNGTINGVPVVMPGNWGNQLGVMDLTIAKEKGKWNVKSSKSELRAIYDKAAKKSLAEADPEVLEAVKEAHDGTVNYVRQPVGKTAADIHSYFALVQDDPSIQIVTNAQKWYVEKQVAGTPDANLPILSAGAPFKSGRGGAGDYTYIPEGTIAIKNVADLYLYPNTVATIKIKGSDVKEWLEMSAGQFNQIDENKSEEQPLINTKYPVYNYDVIDGVTYQIDVTEPAKYDDKGNLLNAGANRIKDLQYNGQPIDLEQEFLVVTNNYRATGTFPGVKNMTAVEMYPDENRQAIIDYIREVGTIDPSADNNWSFAGVSKELNVTFNSTPAAQTALPDNGLIDFVGNLDSGFAKFQLHLPIGLQLLGINDFHGQLDTYNSKINAGGIEYLAAYLKKHEAANPNTLLLHAGDVVGASSPVSALLQDEPTIKILNELGFDAGTLGNHEFDEGVEEMMRLINGGSHPKTVDKYGEFEGANFPYVAANVVDKTTGEHIVEPYTIQIVNGVPVGIIGVALSDTPSIVIPSAVQNVTFTDEAEAINKYTEVLKEKGVETIVVLAHNPSFSRFDGTNAGEELVEIAKNVDDEVDVLLGGHNHAFTNTVVDGKIVVQSYSSGTAFSDVDLLIHPKTKDVISGNADIVSTYRDKIEPDAEIKAMLDSYLEDVAPILNEVIGTTPNYISRETNASGESAMGNLIADSMRWQTGTDFAFMNSGGVRGDINQGEITWKEAFTVQPFGNDLVKMNVTGAQIKTLLEQQWGSKVRIMPISGLKVSYDESRAAGDRIVSIVKNDGTPVEMDQTYSITVNNYMAGGGDGYAVLATITDKTIDVVDLDALVNYIKAHGEVNPQIEGRVTKLNN
;
A
#
# COMPACT_ATOMS: atom_id res chain seq x y z
N GLN A 1 20.98 -56.72 32.72
CA GLN A 1 21.28 -57.83 31.78
C GLN A 1 22.68 -58.43 32.02
N ILE A 2 23.70 -57.61 32.31
CA ILE A 2 25.09 -58.06 32.57
C ILE A 2 25.22 -59.22 33.58
N PRO A 3 24.62 -59.20 34.79
CA PRO A 3 24.76 -60.31 35.73
C PRO A 3 24.27 -61.66 35.19
N LYS A 4 23.17 -61.63 34.42
CA LYS A 4 22.60 -62.82 33.77
C LYS A 4 23.53 -63.35 32.68
N MET A 5 24.10 -62.47 31.85
CA MET A 5 25.07 -62.88 30.82
C MET A 5 26.31 -63.52 31.45
N LYS A 6 26.80 -62.97 32.57
CA LYS A 6 27.92 -63.55 33.33
C LYS A 6 27.57 -64.92 33.93
N GLU A 7 26.34 -65.11 34.39
CA GLU A 7 25.85 -66.42 34.87
C GLU A 7 25.75 -67.46 33.75
N GLU A 8 25.33 -67.03 32.56
CA GLU A 8 25.24 -67.85 31.34
C GLU A 8 26.61 -68.14 30.69
N GLY A 9 27.70 -67.61 31.25
CA GLY A 9 29.08 -67.93 30.86
C GLY A 9 29.77 -66.91 29.97
N ALA A 10 29.21 -65.71 29.78
CA ALA A 10 29.89 -64.63 29.07
C ALA A 10 30.99 -64.01 29.96
N ASP A 11 32.24 -64.14 29.51
CA ASP A 11 33.40 -63.54 30.14
C ASP A 11 33.74 -62.14 29.59
N ILE A 12 33.28 -61.84 28.36
CA ILE A 12 33.48 -60.55 27.68
C ILE A 12 32.10 -60.07 27.21
N ILE A 13 31.76 -58.83 27.53
CA ILE A 13 30.46 -58.23 27.22
C ILE A 13 30.68 -56.98 26.36
N ILE A 14 30.08 -57.00 25.17
CA ILE A 14 30.11 -55.89 24.22
C ILE A 14 28.71 -55.27 24.18
N ALA A 15 28.61 -53.97 24.41
CA ALA A 15 27.36 -53.24 24.28
C ALA A 15 27.22 -52.71 22.85
N LEU A 16 26.09 -53.05 22.21
CA LEU A 16 25.68 -52.46 20.93
C LEU A 16 24.60 -51.42 21.24
N ALA A 17 24.99 -50.15 21.26
CA ALA A 17 24.13 -49.05 21.66
C ALA A 17 23.82 -48.16 20.44
N HIS A 18 22.56 -48.15 20.00
CA HIS A 18 22.09 -47.10 19.10
C HIS A 18 21.85 -45.82 19.91
N SER A 19 22.95 -45.20 20.33
CA SER A 19 22.97 -43.97 21.12
C SER A 19 24.31 -43.28 20.91
N GLY A 20 24.32 -41.95 20.83
CA GLY A 20 25.53 -41.16 20.62
C GLY A 20 26.32 -40.98 21.89
N ILE A 21 27.49 -40.37 21.77
CA ILE A 21 28.34 -40.01 22.92
C ILE A 21 27.89 -38.63 23.41
N GLY A 22 27.31 -38.56 24.61
CA GLY A 22 26.93 -37.35 25.33
C GLY A 22 28.09 -36.74 26.13
N ASP A 23 27.77 -35.79 27.01
CA ASP A 23 28.74 -35.15 27.90
C ASP A 23 29.00 -35.98 29.17
N GLU A 24 29.77 -35.45 30.13
CA GLU A 24 30.07 -36.16 31.39
C GLU A 24 28.92 -36.17 32.42
N LYS A 25 27.78 -35.53 32.12
CA LYS A 25 26.65 -35.42 33.04
C LYS A 25 25.58 -36.43 32.66
N ILE A 26 25.33 -37.35 33.59
CA ILE A 26 24.26 -38.35 33.44
C ILE A 26 22.90 -37.64 33.55
N VAL A 27 22.12 -37.63 32.46
CA VAL A 27 20.74 -37.16 32.42
C VAL A 27 19.79 -38.33 32.17
N GLU A 28 18.71 -38.42 32.97
CA GLU A 28 17.70 -39.46 32.78
C GLU A 28 16.98 -39.26 31.44
N MET A 29 16.82 -40.35 30.68
CA MET A 29 16.22 -40.36 29.33
C MET A 29 17.01 -39.59 28.25
N GLU A 30 18.32 -39.41 28.41
CA GLU A 30 19.13 -38.77 27.37
C GLU A 30 19.24 -39.63 26.10
N GLU A 31 19.21 -38.95 24.96
CA GLU A 31 19.37 -39.52 23.61
C GLU A 31 20.79 -40.08 23.36
N ASN A 32 21.83 -39.44 23.95
CA ASN A 32 23.25 -39.71 23.73
C ASN A 32 23.97 -40.27 24.98
N ALA A 33 23.58 -41.47 25.42
CA ALA A 33 24.07 -42.09 26.65
C ALA A 33 25.33 -42.97 26.49
N ALA A 34 26.02 -42.97 25.35
CA ALA A 34 27.16 -43.88 25.14
C ALA A 34 28.35 -43.58 26.06
N TYR A 35 28.51 -42.33 26.51
CA TYR A 35 29.48 -41.98 27.54
C TYR A 35 29.14 -42.68 28.86
N ASP A 36 27.90 -42.57 29.32
CA ASP A 36 27.41 -43.17 30.56
C ASP A 36 27.55 -44.69 30.57
N LEU A 37 27.34 -45.33 29.41
CA LEU A 37 27.52 -46.76 29.25
C LEU A 37 28.95 -47.22 29.56
N THR A 38 29.96 -46.36 29.40
CA THR A 38 31.36 -46.69 29.73
C THR A 38 31.60 -46.79 31.23
N LEU A 39 30.71 -46.21 32.04
CA LEU A 39 30.74 -46.26 33.51
C LEU A 39 30.03 -47.50 34.07
N VAL A 40 29.30 -48.25 33.22
CA VAL A 40 28.55 -49.44 33.65
C VAL A 40 29.51 -50.60 33.87
N GLU A 41 29.63 -51.04 35.13
CA GLU A 41 30.54 -52.12 35.49
C GLU A 41 30.20 -53.43 34.74
N GLY A 42 31.22 -53.98 34.07
CA GLY A 42 31.13 -55.24 33.35
C GLY A 42 30.78 -55.13 31.88
N ILE A 43 30.81 -53.92 31.30
CA ILE A 43 30.91 -53.73 29.84
C ILE A 43 32.39 -53.63 29.47
N ASP A 44 32.84 -54.45 28.52
CA ASP A 44 34.23 -54.53 28.08
C ASP A 44 34.50 -53.76 26.78
N ALA A 45 33.45 -53.42 26.03
CA ALA A 45 33.53 -52.70 24.75
C ALA A 45 32.17 -52.11 24.36
N ILE A 46 32.17 -51.01 23.60
CA ILE A 46 30.95 -50.35 23.13
C ILE A 46 31.03 -50.04 21.62
N VAL A 47 29.98 -50.40 20.90
CA VAL A 47 29.69 -49.89 19.55
C VAL A 47 28.54 -48.89 19.69
N SER A 48 28.79 -47.64 19.31
CA SER A 48 27.89 -46.49 19.47
C SER A 48 27.47 -45.93 18.09
N GLY A 49 26.41 -45.10 18.06
CA GLY A 49 25.80 -44.58 16.84
C GLY A 49 24.90 -43.35 17.10
N HIS A 50 23.86 -43.14 16.28
CA HIS A 50 22.81 -42.13 16.49
C HIS A 50 23.13 -40.66 16.11
N ASN A 51 24.16 -40.01 16.65
CA ASN A 51 24.41 -38.57 16.38
C ASN A 51 25.33 -38.26 15.16
N HIS A 52 25.67 -39.29 14.37
CA HIS A 52 26.45 -39.20 13.13
C HIS A 52 27.90 -38.67 13.24
N LEU A 53 28.42 -38.49 14.46
CA LEU A 53 29.81 -38.09 14.70
C LEU A 53 30.78 -39.28 14.67
N ASN A 54 32.09 -38.98 14.68
CA ASN A 54 33.15 -39.98 14.59
C ASN A 54 33.83 -40.16 15.95
N PHE A 55 33.92 -41.40 16.43
CA PHE A 55 34.80 -41.75 17.55
C PHE A 55 35.64 -43.00 17.24
N PRO A 56 36.98 -42.95 17.39
CA PRO A 56 37.78 -41.80 17.86
C PRO A 56 37.77 -40.60 16.90
N GLY A 57 37.78 -39.36 17.43
CA GLY A 57 37.75 -38.13 16.61
C GLY A 57 37.02 -36.93 17.24
N SER A 58 35.70 -36.88 17.13
CA SER A 58 34.84 -35.71 17.40
C SER A 58 34.69 -35.31 18.87
N PHE A 59 35.34 -36.01 19.82
CA PHE A 59 35.13 -35.84 21.27
C PHE A 59 36.45 -35.61 22.03
N ILE A 60 37.47 -35.09 21.35
CA ILE A 60 38.75 -34.75 21.97
C ILE A 60 38.53 -33.66 23.03
N GLY A 61 38.91 -33.95 24.27
CA GLY A 61 38.78 -33.04 25.41
C GLY A 61 37.70 -33.41 26.42
N LEU A 62 36.81 -34.35 26.10
CA LEU A 62 35.84 -34.90 27.05
C LEU A 62 36.58 -35.75 28.12
N PRO A 63 36.25 -35.64 29.43
CA PRO A 63 36.95 -36.39 30.48
C PRO A 63 36.94 -37.90 30.26
N GLY A 64 38.08 -38.55 30.50
CA GLY A 64 38.20 -40.01 30.34
C GLY A 64 38.35 -40.50 28.89
N VAL A 65 38.31 -39.60 27.90
CA VAL A 65 38.56 -39.93 26.49
C VAL A 65 40.06 -40.08 26.22
N ASP A 66 40.46 -41.23 25.70
CA ASP A 66 41.74 -41.46 25.04
C ASP A 66 41.49 -41.63 23.53
N ALA A 67 41.71 -40.56 22.77
CA ALA A 67 41.50 -40.58 21.33
C ALA A 67 42.60 -41.35 20.56
N VAL A 68 43.73 -41.67 21.19
CA VAL A 68 44.84 -42.40 20.56
C VAL A 68 44.57 -43.90 20.60
N ASN A 69 44.13 -44.41 21.75
CA ASN A 69 43.74 -45.81 21.92
C ASN A 69 42.25 -46.04 21.66
N GLY A 70 41.46 -44.97 21.51
CA GLY A 70 40.04 -45.00 21.21
C GLY A 70 39.19 -45.59 22.34
N THR A 71 39.46 -45.13 23.56
CA THR A 71 38.72 -45.54 24.75
C THR A 71 38.05 -44.34 25.43
N ILE A 72 36.98 -44.62 26.16
CA ILE A 72 36.31 -43.67 27.05
C ILE A 72 36.22 -44.37 28.41
N ASN A 73 36.73 -43.71 29.46
CA ASN A 73 36.85 -44.29 30.80
C ASN A 73 37.55 -45.67 30.84
N GLY A 74 38.49 -45.88 29.90
CA GLY A 74 39.22 -47.15 29.74
C GLY A 74 38.47 -48.24 28.97
N VAL A 75 37.20 -48.02 28.61
CA VAL A 75 36.41 -48.94 27.77
C VAL A 75 36.61 -48.56 26.31
N PRO A 76 37.03 -49.47 25.41
CA PRO A 76 37.12 -49.18 23.99
C PRO A 76 35.75 -48.89 23.39
N VAL A 77 35.67 -47.79 22.63
CA VAL A 77 34.45 -47.34 21.95
C VAL A 77 34.74 -47.10 20.47
N VAL A 78 33.81 -47.47 19.60
CA VAL A 78 33.79 -47.03 18.20
C VAL A 78 32.44 -46.42 17.85
N MET A 79 32.48 -45.32 17.10
CA MET A 79 31.31 -44.66 16.53
C MET A 79 31.65 -44.23 15.09
N PRO A 80 31.34 -45.05 14.08
CA PRO A 80 31.82 -44.87 12.72
C PRO A 80 30.91 -43.97 11.87
N GLY A 81 30.60 -42.77 12.35
CA GLY A 81 29.92 -41.73 11.56
C GLY A 81 28.53 -42.15 11.06
N ASN A 82 28.31 -42.03 9.74
CA ASN A 82 27.04 -42.32 9.08
C ASN A 82 27.23 -42.92 7.68
N TRP A 83 26.16 -43.49 7.12
CA TRP A 83 26.10 -44.00 5.74
C TRP A 83 27.16 -45.04 5.35
N GLY A 84 27.78 -45.69 6.35
CA GLY A 84 28.89 -46.62 6.13
C GLY A 84 30.18 -45.93 5.65
N ASN A 85 30.33 -44.61 5.83
CA ASN A 85 31.47 -43.85 5.34
C ASN A 85 32.80 -44.17 6.07
N GLN A 86 32.71 -44.82 7.23
CA GLN A 86 33.82 -45.30 8.03
C GLN A 86 33.53 -46.74 8.47
N LEU A 87 34.58 -47.56 8.55
CA LEU A 87 34.57 -48.84 9.25
C LEU A 87 35.14 -48.64 10.66
N GLY A 88 34.33 -48.89 11.68
CA GLY A 88 34.81 -48.93 13.07
C GLY A 88 35.52 -50.23 13.35
N VAL A 89 36.79 -50.18 13.75
CA VAL A 89 37.61 -51.35 14.07
C VAL A 89 38.01 -51.27 15.54
N MET A 90 37.76 -52.36 16.26
CA MET A 90 38.14 -52.50 17.66
C MET A 90 38.94 -53.79 17.84
N ASP A 91 40.24 -53.63 18.07
CA ASP A 91 41.16 -54.72 18.34
C ASP A 91 41.24 -54.96 19.84
N LEU A 92 40.78 -56.13 20.30
CA LEU A 92 40.84 -56.55 21.71
C LEU A 92 41.91 -57.64 21.89
N THR A 93 42.92 -57.35 22.70
CA THR A 93 43.85 -58.40 23.18
C THR A 93 43.26 -59.02 24.43
N ILE A 94 42.95 -60.31 24.37
CA ILE A 94 42.29 -61.03 25.47
C ILE A 94 43.21 -62.08 26.09
N ALA A 95 43.10 -62.29 27.40
CA ALA A 95 43.85 -63.31 28.12
C ALA A 95 42.96 -64.08 29.10
N LYS A 96 43.21 -65.39 29.23
CA LYS A 96 42.48 -66.25 30.15
C LYS A 96 43.15 -66.25 31.53
N GLU A 97 42.46 -65.74 32.53
CA GLU A 97 42.93 -65.67 33.92
C GLU A 97 41.92 -66.31 34.86
N LYS A 98 42.39 -67.23 35.71
CA LYS A 98 41.55 -67.97 36.67
C LYS A 98 40.32 -68.62 36.02
N GLY A 99 40.47 -69.08 34.77
CA GLY A 99 39.40 -69.75 34.02
C GLY A 99 38.51 -68.82 33.19
N LYS A 100 38.63 -67.50 33.31
CA LYS A 100 37.81 -66.50 32.59
C LYS A 100 38.61 -65.68 31.60
N TRP A 101 38.02 -65.32 30.46
CA TRP A 101 38.63 -64.37 29.52
C TRP A 101 38.50 -62.92 30.03
N ASN A 102 39.53 -62.11 29.84
CA ASN A 102 39.51 -60.68 30.17
C ASN A 102 40.22 -59.89 29.06
N VAL A 103 39.75 -58.68 28.80
CA VAL A 103 40.44 -57.72 27.92
C VAL A 103 41.68 -57.19 28.65
N LYS A 104 42.85 -57.27 27.99
CA LYS A 104 44.14 -56.80 28.51
C LYS A 104 44.59 -55.47 27.94
N SER A 105 44.31 -55.27 26.67
CA SER A 105 44.51 -54.02 25.98
C SER A 105 43.56 -53.95 24.81
N SER A 106 43.23 -52.74 24.40
CA SER A 106 42.34 -52.48 23.28
C SER A 106 42.87 -51.32 22.45
N LYS A 107 42.55 -51.35 21.15
CA LYS A 107 42.69 -50.19 20.29
C LYS A 107 41.46 -50.07 19.40
N SER A 108 40.83 -48.91 19.44
CA SER A 108 39.75 -48.56 18.50
C SER A 108 40.26 -47.57 17.47
N GLU A 109 39.86 -47.74 16.21
CA GLU A 109 40.15 -46.81 15.12
C GLU A 109 39.01 -46.78 14.10
N LEU A 110 38.97 -45.71 13.30
CA LEU A 110 38.08 -45.60 12.16
C LEU A 110 38.89 -45.72 10.87
N ARG A 111 38.38 -46.49 9.90
CA ARG A 111 38.96 -46.62 8.56
C ARG A 111 38.00 -46.07 7.53
N ALA A 112 38.40 -45.01 6.84
CA ALA A 112 37.58 -44.41 5.80
C ALA A 112 37.46 -45.36 4.61
N ILE A 113 36.26 -45.45 4.02
CA ILE A 113 36.05 -46.21 2.77
C ILE A 113 36.18 -45.32 1.53
N TYR A 114 36.35 -44.01 1.69
CA TYR A 114 36.45 -43.04 0.60
C TYR A 114 37.45 -41.93 0.92
N ASP A 115 38.35 -41.66 -0.02
CA ASP A 115 39.22 -40.49 0.00
C ASP A 115 38.47 -39.30 -0.59
N LYS A 116 38.01 -38.40 0.29
CA LYS A 116 37.28 -37.20 -0.09
C LYS A 116 38.11 -36.24 -0.95
N ALA A 117 39.42 -36.15 -0.72
CA ALA A 117 40.30 -35.23 -1.45
C ALA A 117 40.60 -35.74 -2.86
N ALA A 118 40.89 -37.03 -2.99
CA ALA A 118 41.12 -37.66 -4.29
C ALA A 118 39.82 -38.05 -5.02
N LYS A 119 38.66 -37.87 -4.38
CA LYS A 119 37.34 -38.29 -4.85
C LYS A 119 37.28 -39.77 -5.27
N LYS A 120 37.91 -40.65 -4.50
CA LYS A 120 38.12 -42.05 -4.88
C LYS A 120 37.76 -43.01 -3.74
N SER A 121 37.08 -44.11 -4.07
CA SER A 121 36.86 -45.20 -3.12
C SER A 121 38.19 -45.84 -2.69
N LEU A 122 38.33 -46.11 -1.39
CA LEU A 122 39.48 -46.79 -0.80
C LEU A 122 39.31 -48.31 -0.77
N ALA A 123 38.10 -48.80 -1.07
CA ALA A 123 37.78 -50.22 -1.21
C ALA A 123 37.04 -50.49 -2.53
N GLU A 124 37.22 -51.69 -3.06
CA GLU A 124 36.39 -52.19 -4.15
C GLU A 124 35.03 -52.64 -3.60
N ALA A 125 33.98 -52.46 -4.39
CA ALA A 125 32.65 -52.94 -4.03
C ALA A 125 32.62 -54.47 -4.10
N ASP A 126 32.02 -55.11 -3.09
CA ASP A 126 31.88 -56.56 -3.06
C ASP A 126 30.90 -57.03 -4.16
N PRO A 127 31.33 -57.92 -5.09
CA PRO A 127 30.51 -58.32 -6.21
C PRO A 127 29.27 -59.14 -5.80
N GLU A 128 29.32 -59.90 -4.70
CA GLU A 128 28.17 -60.67 -4.21
C GLU A 128 27.09 -59.75 -3.64
N VAL A 129 27.50 -58.70 -2.92
CA VAL A 129 26.56 -57.69 -2.40
C VAL A 129 25.94 -56.89 -3.54
N LEU A 130 26.74 -56.49 -4.54
CA LEU A 130 26.23 -55.79 -5.72
C LEU A 130 25.18 -56.62 -6.47
N GLU A 131 25.44 -57.91 -6.68
CA GLU A 131 24.48 -58.80 -7.34
C GLU A 131 23.22 -58.99 -6.49
N ALA A 132 23.36 -59.18 -5.17
CA ALA A 132 22.23 -59.37 -4.26
C ALA A 132 21.27 -58.17 -4.22
N VAL A 133 21.77 -56.95 -4.40
CA VAL A 133 20.93 -55.74 -4.42
C VAL A 133 20.52 -55.29 -5.82
N LYS A 134 21.07 -55.92 -6.88
CA LYS A 134 20.91 -55.44 -8.26
C LYS A 134 19.45 -55.36 -8.70
N GLU A 135 18.67 -56.41 -8.48
CA GLU A 135 17.27 -56.45 -8.88
C GLU A 135 16.45 -55.36 -8.17
N ALA A 136 16.64 -55.21 -6.85
CA ALA A 136 15.96 -54.18 -6.07
C ALA A 136 16.40 -52.77 -6.49
N HIS A 137 17.70 -52.55 -6.72
CA HIS A 137 18.25 -51.27 -7.17
C HIS A 137 17.69 -50.88 -8.54
N ASP A 138 17.78 -51.77 -9.53
CA ASP A 138 17.26 -51.52 -10.88
C ASP A 138 15.74 -51.31 -10.85
N GLY A 139 15.01 -52.08 -10.04
CA GLY A 139 13.57 -51.91 -9.80
C GLY A 139 13.23 -50.54 -9.23
N THR A 140 13.94 -50.08 -8.19
CA THR A 140 13.78 -48.74 -7.62
C THR A 140 14.11 -47.65 -8.63
N VAL A 141 15.23 -47.77 -9.36
CA VAL A 141 15.64 -46.81 -10.40
C VAL A 141 14.58 -46.71 -11.48
N ASN A 142 14.04 -47.84 -11.93
CA ASN A 142 12.98 -47.87 -12.94
C ASN A 142 11.69 -47.23 -12.42
N TYR A 143 11.29 -47.52 -11.18
CA TYR A 143 10.12 -46.92 -10.55
C TYR A 143 10.25 -45.40 -10.43
N VAL A 144 11.34 -44.90 -9.82
CA VAL A 144 11.49 -43.45 -9.59
C VAL A 144 11.70 -42.65 -10.88
N ARG A 145 12.07 -43.32 -11.99
CA ARG A 145 12.16 -42.72 -13.33
C ARG A 145 10.85 -42.75 -14.11
N GLN A 146 9.79 -43.36 -13.58
CA GLN A 146 8.49 -43.33 -14.24
C GLN A 146 8.00 -41.89 -14.41
N PRO A 147 7.48 -41.53 -15.59
CA PRO A 147 6.97 -40.19 -15.84
C PRO A 147 5.68 -39.94 -15.05
N VAL A 148 5.56 -38.72 -14.57
CA VAL A 148 4.38 -38.19 -13.87
C VAL A 148 3.65 -37.18 -14.75
N GLY A 149 4.40 -36.32 -15.45
CA GLY A 149 3.88 -35.32 -16.38
C GLY A 149 5.02 -34.53 -17.02
N LYS A 150 4.77 -33.28 -17.38
CA LYS A 150 5.76 -32.36 -17.95
C LYS A 150 5.76 -31.01 -17.24
N THR A 151 6.86 -30.27 -17.32
CA THR A 151 6.95 -28.84 -16.99
C THR A 151 7.32 -28.02 -18.23
N ALA A 152 6.74 -26.83 -18.36
CA ALA A 152 6.99 -25.88 -19.45
C ALA A 152 8.24 -25.00 -19.23
N ALA A 153 8.82 -24.99 -18.03
CA ALA A 153 10.04 -24.29 -17.70
C ALA A 153 10.89 -25.06 -16.67
N ASP A 154 12.12 -24.62 -16.45
CA ASP A 154 12.99 -25.13 -15.39
C ASP A 154 12.38 -24.80 -14.01
N ILE A 155 12.45 -25.75 -13.08
CA ILE A 155 12.06 -25.57 -11.67
C ILE A 155 13.31 -25.66 -10.82
N HIS A 156 13.58 -24.65 -10.02
CA HIS A 156 14.71 -24.65 -9.10
C HIS A 156 14.36 -23.92 -7.81
N SER A 157 15.13 -24.16 -6.75
CA SER A 157 14.99 -23.46 -5.46
C SER A 157 16.15 -22.49 -5.18
N TYR A 158 16.86 -22.05 -6.23
CA TYR A 158 18.10 -21.29 -6.11
C TYR A 158 17.96 -19.96 -5.35
N PHE A 159 16.79 -19.32 -5.48
CA PHE A 159 16.49 -18.05 -4.84
C PHE A 159 15.27 -18.13 -3.90
N ALA A 160 14.78 -19.34 -3.59
CA ALA A 160 13.57 -19.57 -2.81
C ALA A 160 13.58 -19.01 -1.38
N LEU A 161 14.74 -18.58 -0.87
CA LEU A 161 14.83 -17.90 0.41
C LEU A 161 14.81 -16.37 0.30
N VAL A 162 14.92 -15.79 -0.90
CA VAL A 162 15.07 -14.33 -1.10
C VAL A 162 14.11 -13.73 -2.12
N GLN A 163 13.27 -14.56 -2.74
CA GLN A 163 12.16 -14.14 -3.60
C GLN A 163 11.15 -15.28 -3.68
N ASP A 164 9.94 -14.98 -4.13
CA ASP A 164 8.96 -16.00 -4.46
C ASP A 164 9.49 -16.93 -5.57
N ASP A 165 9.19 -18.23 -5.46
CA ASP A 165 9.92 -19.27 -6.19
C ASP A 165 9.02 -20.43 -6.64
N PRO A 166 9.10 -20.82 -7.93
CA PRO A 166 8.23 -21.86 -8.48
C PRO A 166 8.33 -23.23 -7.82
N SER A 167 9.45 -23.55 -7.18
CA SER A 167 9.62 -24.84 -6.49
C SER A 167 8.68 -24.97 -5.29
N ILE A 168 8.29 -23.86 -4.66
CA ILE A 168 7.29 -23.84 -3.58
C ILE A 168 5.89 -23.80 -4.19
N GLN A 169 5.65 -22.94 -5.18
CA GLN A 169 4.34 -22.74 -5.81
C GLN A 169 3.71 -24.06 -6.31
N ILE A 170 4.48 -24.96 -6.90
CA ILE A 170 3.94 -26.26 -7.37
C ILE A 170 3.42 -27.11 -6.21
N VAL A 171 4.10 -27.07 -5.06
CA VAL A 171 3.72 -27.82 -3.86
C VAL A 171 2.41 -27.28 -3.31
N THR A 172 2.35 -25.96 -3.11
CA THR A 172 1.20 -25.26 -2.53
C THR A 172 -0.02 -25.34 -3.44
N ASN A 173 0.14 -25.24 -4.77
CA ASN A 173 -0.92 -25.46 -5.75
C ASN A 173 -1.47 -26.89 -5.71
N ALA A 174 -0.60 -27.90 -5.67
CA ALA A 174 -1.03 -29.29 -5.57
C ALA A 174 -1.75 -29.60 -4.26
N GLN A 175 -1.25 -29.05 -3.14
CA GLN A 175 -1.89 -29.12 -1.83
C GLN A 175 -3.29 -28.51 -1.84
N LYS A 176 -3.43 -27.29 -2.38
CA LYS A 176 -4.72 -26.61 -2.50
C LYS A 176 -5.69 -27.39 -3.39
N TRP A 177 -5.27 -27.79 -4.59
CA TRP A 177 -6.05 -28.63 -5.51
C TRP A 177 -6.54 -29.93 -4.84
N TYR A 178 -5.67 -30.59 -4.06
CA TYR A 178 -6.02 -31.82 -3.37
C TYR A 178 -7.11 -31.56 -2.33
N VAL A 179 -6.91 -30.54 -1.48
CA VAL A 179 -7.85 -30.22 -0.40
C VAL A 179 -9.18 -29.73 -0.91
N GLU A 180 -9.22 -28.88 -1.95
CA GLU A 180 -10.46 -28.42 -2.59
C GLU A 180 -11.37 -29.60 -2.99
N LYS A 181 -10.79 -30.69 -3.47
CA LYS A 181 -11.52 -31.92 -3.79
C LYS A 181 -12.00 -32.67 -2.56
N GLN A 182 -11.20 -32.71 -1.49
CA GLN A 182 -11.57 -33.40 -0.26
C GLN A 182 -12.68 -32.67 0.51
N VAL A 183 -12.68 -31.34 0.51
CA VAL A 183 -13.66 -30.53 1.25
C VAL A 183 -14.92 -30.25 0.46
N ALA A 184 -14.95 -30.55 -0.84
CA ALA A 184 -16.13 -30.35 -1.68
C ALA A 184 -17.39 -31.02 -1.08
N GLY A 185 -18.44 -30.23 -0.86
CA GLY A 185 -19.69 -30.70 -0.25
C GLY A 185 -19.67 -30.86 1.28
N THR A 186 -18.56 -30.50 1.94
CA THR A 186 -18.48 -30.39 3.40
C THR A 186 -18.81 -28.95 3.85
N PRO A 187 -19.06 -28.69 5.16
CA PRO A 187 -19.25 -27.33 5.67
C PRO A 187 -18.06 -26.39 5.41
N ASP A 188 -16.86 -26.94 5.28
CA ASP A 188 -15.61 -26.17 5.10
C ASP A 188 -15.34 -25.78 3.65
N ALA A 189 -16.17 -26.23 2.69
CA ALA A 189 -16.03 -25.94 1.26
C ALA A 189 -16.06 -24.45 0.92
N ASN A 190 -16.65 -23.62 1.79
CA ASN A 190 -16.79 -22.18 1.59
C ASN A 190 -15.75 -21.36 2.38
N LEU A 191 -14.87 -22.00 3.15
CA LEU A 191 -13.80 -21.28 3.84
C LEU A 191 -12.71 -20.89 2.84
N PRO A 192 -12.09 -19.70 2.99
CA PRO A 192 -10.86 -19.37 2.28
C PRO A 192 -9.79 -20.45 2.49
N ILE A 193 -9.24 -20.97 1.40
CA ILE A 193 -8.19 -22.00 1.45
C ILE A 193 -6.83 -21.37 1.13
N LEU A 194 -5.92 -21.44 2.09
CA LEU A 194 -4.51 -21.06 1.96
C LEU A 194 -3.64 -22.32 1.95
N SER A 195 -2.40 -22.22 1.50
CA SER A 195 -1.49 -23.37 1.40
C SER A 195 -0.08 -23.01 1.83
N ALA A 196 0.48 -23.75 2.79
CA ALA A 196 1.80 -23.48 3.36
C ALA A 196 2.85 -24.48 2.84
N GLY A 197 3.94 -23.97 2.27
CA GLY A 197 5.05 -24.76 1.72
C GLY A 197 6.42 -24.18 2.09
N ALA A 198 7.44 -25.04 2.15
CA ALA A 198 8.81 -24.65 2.45
C ALA A 198 9.80 -25.20 1.40
N PRO A 199 10.87 -24.47 1.06
CA PRO A 199 11.87 -24.91 0.10
C PRO A 199 12.89 -25.83 0.76
N PHE A 200 12.54 -27.11 0.97
CA PHE A 200 13.34 -28.05 1.79
C PHE A 200 14.82 -28.19 1.40
N LYS A 201 15.13 -28.04 0.10
CA LYS A 201 16.49 -28.00 -0.43
C LYS A 201 16.82 -26.59 -0.87
N SER A 202 17.45 -25.81 -0.01
CA SER A 202 17.86 -24.43 -0.30
C SER A 202 19.19 -24.08 0.38
N GLY A 203 20.16 -25.00 0.26
CA GLY A 203 21.56 -24.76 0.61
C GLY A 203 21.98 -25.17 2.02
N ARG A 204 21.07 -25.62 2.88
CA ARG A 204 21.42 -26.05 4.26
C ARG A 204 22.44 -27.20 4.27
N GLY A 205 22.31 -28.16 3.36
CA GLY A 205 23.22 -29.29 3.19
C GLY A 205 24.50 -28.97 2.41
N GLY A 206 24.73 -27.71 2.02
CA GLY A 206 25.85 -27.28 1.20
C GLY A 206 25.43 -26.80 -0.20
N ALA A 207 26.40 -26.38 -1.02
CA ALA A 207 26.14 -25.76 -2.32
C ALA A 207 25.43 -26.66 -3.36
N GLY A 208 25.41 -27.98 -3.14
CA GLY A 208 24.65 -28.93 -3.98
C GLY A 208 23.23 -29.22 -3.48
N ASP A 209 22.82 -28.65 -2.35
CA ASP A 209 21.54 -28.93 -1.70
C ASP A 209 20.43 -27.99 -2.20
N TYR A 210 20.18 -28.03 -3.51
CA TYR A 210 19.12 -27.27 -4.17
C TYR A 210 18.30 -28.21 -5.06
N THR A 211 17.04 -27.86 -5.29
CA THR A 211 16.19 -28.52 -6.28
C THR A 211 16.52 -27.97 -7.66
N TYR A 212 16.62 -28.86 -8.65
CA TYR A 212 16.69 -28.49 -10.07
C TYR A 212 16.01 -29.57 -10.92
N ILE A 213 14.95 -29.18 -11.62
CA ILE A 213 14.18 -30.02 -12.54
C ILE A 213 14.14 -29.26 -13.87
N PRO A 214 14.85 -29.75 -14.91
CA PRO A 214 14.85 -29.07 -16.20
C PRO A 214 13.47 -29.17 -16.87
N GLU A 215 13.21 -28.24 -17.79
CA GLU A 215 12.07 -28.25 -18.70
C GLU A 215 11.87 -29.67 -19.31
N GLY A 216 10.61 -30.08 -19.42
CA GLY A 216 10.23 -31.34 -20.05
C GLY A 216 9.72 -32.36 -19.05
N THR A 217 10.16 -33.62 -19.14
CA THR A 217 9.52 -34.73 -18.40
C THR A 217 9.80 -34.68 -16.90
N ILE A 218 8.75 -34.61 -16.10
CA ILE A 218 8.80 -34.79 -14.65
C ILE A 218 8.61 -36.28 -14.33
N ALA A 219 9.51 -36.84 -13.52
CA ALA A 219 9.41 -38.20 -13.00
C ALA A 219 9.20 -38.21 -11.47
N ILE A 220 8.87 -39.37 -10.91
CA ILE A 220 8.65 -39.54 -9.45
C ILE A 220 9.84 -39.04 -8.63
N LYS A 221 11.08 -39.29 -9.08
CA LYS A 221 12.30 -38.77 -8.44
C LYS A 221 12.33 -37.25 -8.31
N ASN A 222 11.72 -36.52 -9.25
CA ASN A 222 11.70 -35.06 -9.26
C ASN A 222 10.73 -34.54 -8.21
N VAL A 223 9.57 -35.19 -8.05
CA VAL A 223 8.62 -34.87 -6.98
C VAL A 223 9.22 -35.16 -5.60
N ALA A 224 10.00 -36.23 -5.47
CA ALA A 224 10.72 -36.53 -4.23
C ALA A 224 11.83 -35.50 -3.91
N ASP A 225 12.38 -34.83 -4.94
CA ASP A 225 13.35 -33.74 -4.79
C ASP A 225 12.67 -32.43 -4.35
N LEU A 226 11.48 -32.13 -4.88
CA LEU A 226 10.64 -31.00 -4.45
C LEU A 226 10.17 -31.14 -3.00
N TYR A 227 9.68 -32.33 -2.63
CA TYR A 227 9.17 -32.60 -1.29
C TYR A 227 9.94 -33.77 -0.65
N LEU A 228 10.92 -33.47 0.19
CA LEU A 228 11.88 -34.45 0.72
C LEU A 228 11.30 -35.41 1.78
N TYR A 229 10.27 -34.99 2.49
CA TYR A 229 9.72 -35.75 3.62
C TYR A 229 8.45 -36.52 3.22
N PRO A 230 8.24 -37.76 3.69
CA PRO A 230 7.02 -38.52 3.43
C PRO A 230 5.89 -38.07 4.38
N ASN A 231 5.67 -36.77 4.51
CA ASN A 231 4.60 -36.22 5.36
C ASN A 231 3.25 -36.32 4.64
N THR A 232 2.21 -36.71 5.37
CA THR A 232 0.85 -36.69 4.85
C THR A 232 0.28 -35.29 4.79
N VAL A 233 -0.65 -35.07 3.85
CA VAL A 233 -1.39 -33.81 3.74
C VAL A 233 -2.24 -33.63 5.00
N ALA A 234 -2.32 -32.41 5.50
CA ALA A 234 -3.17 -32.04 6.62
C ALA A 234 -3.82 -30.68 6.34
N THR A 235 -4.98 -30.41 6.96
CA THR A 235 -5.55 -29.07 7.01
C THR A 235 -5.77 -28.67 8.45
N ILE A 236 -5.60 -27.37 8.72
CA ILE A 236 -5.94 -26.78 10.01
C ILE A 236 -6.86 -25.58 9.80
N LYS A 237 -7.71 -25.29 10.79
CA LYS A 237 -8.51 -24.07 10.82
C LYS A 237 -7.89 -23.07 11.79
N ILE A 238 -7.53 -21.90 11.29
CA ILE A 238 -6.89 -20.83 12.06
C ILE A 238 -7.46 -19.46 11.66
N LYS A 239 -7.27 -18.45 12.50
CA LYS A 239 -7.70 -17.07 12.19
C LYS A 239 -6.65 -16.32 11.37
N GLY A 240 -7.03 -15.20 10.75
CA GLY A 240 -6.08 -14.30 10.07
C GLY A 240 -4.94 -13.81 10.99
N SER A 241 -5.22 -13.61 12.28
CA SER A 241 -4.19 -13.32 13.30
C SER A 241 -3.16 -14.44 13.45
N ASP A 242 -3.59 -15.69 13.37
CA ASP A 242 -2.70 -16.85 13.44
C ASP A 242 -1.90 -17.04 12.14
N VAL A 243 -2.48 -16.74 10.97
CA VAL A 243 -1.75 -16.69 9.68
C VAL A 243 -0.60 -15.69 9.78
N LYS A 244 -0.85 -14.51 10.35
CA LYS A 244 0.21 -13.51 10.58
C LYS A 244 1.31 -14.05 11.49
N GLU A 245 0.97 -14.65 12.63
CA GLU A 245 1.97 -15.21 13.55
C GLU A 245 2.78 -16.37 12.95
N TRP A 246 2.19 -17.14 12.03
CA TRP A 246 2.91 -18.16 11.25
C TRP A 246 3.98 -17.51 10.38
N LEU A 247 3.61 -16.49 9.60
CA LEU A 247 4.54 -15.76 8.74
C LEU A 247 5.63 -15.03 9.54
N GLU A 248 5.30 -14.47 10.71
CA GLU A 248 6.29 -13.88 11.63
C GLU A 248 7.33 -14.90 12.11
N MET A 249 6.93 -16.14 12.36
CA MET A 249 7.86 -17.23 12.66
C MET A 249 8.70 -17.59 11.43
N SER A 250 8.09 -17.70 10.24
CA SER A 250 8.84 -17.94 9.01
C SER A 250 9.90 -16.87 8.75
N ALA A 251 9.59 -15.60 9.01
CA ALA A 251 10.50 -14.46 8.84
C ALA A 251 11.77 -14.51 9.73
N GLY A 252 11.84 -15.44 10.69
CA GLY A 252 13.07 -15.75 11.46
C GLY A 252 14.23 -16.30 10.60
N GLN A 253 13.95 -16.70 9.35
CA GLN A 253 14.93 -17.09 8.35
C GLN A 253 15.93 -15.97 7.99
N PHE A 254 15.59 -14.71 8.29
CA PHE A 254 16.39 -13.53 7.94
C PHE A 254 17.10 -12.93 9.15
N ASN A 255 18.37 -12.58 8.98
CA ASN A 255 19.07 -11.68 9.89
C ASN A 255 18.43 -10.28 9.82
N GLN A 256 18.51 -9.52 10.90
CA GLN A 256 18.11 -8.12 10.89
C GLN A 256 19.11 -7.30 10.08
N ILE A 257 18.62 -6.49 9.14
CA ILE A 257 19.41 -5.54 8.36
C ILE A 257 19.39 -4.19 9.05
N ASP A 258 20.56 -3.60 9.28
CA ASP A 258 20.69 -2.28 9.89
C ASP A 258 20.94 -1.25 8.79
N GLU A 259 19.97 -0.36 8.59
CA GLU A 259 20.03 0.68 7.55
C GLU A 259 21.10 1.74 7.85
N ASN A 260 21.62 1.82 9.07
CA ASN A 260 22.68 2.77 9.41
C ASN A 260 24.07 2.25 9.04
N LYS A 261 24.17 1.02 8.54
CA LYS A 261 25.42 0.38 8.19
C LYS A 261 25.63 0.29 6.68
N SER A 262 26.86 0.61 6.26
CA SER A 262 27.33 0.44 4.88
C SER A 262 28.18 -0.81 4.66
N GLU A 263 28.51 -1.54 5.73
CA GLU A 263 29.24 -2.81 5.64
C GLU A 263 28.37 -3.92 5.02
N GLU A 264 29.01 -4.99 4.54
CA GLU A 264 28.30 -6.16 4.00
C GLU A 264 27.42 -6.80 5.08
N GLN A 265 26.13 -7.01 4.79
CA GLN A 265 25.16 -7.60 5.71
C GLN A 265 24.59 -8.90 5.12
N PRO A 266 24.88 -10.07 5.70
CA PRO A 266 24.34 -11.32 5.21
C PRO A 266 22.86 -11.43 5.57
N LEU A 267 21.98 -11.59 4.57
CA LEU A 267 20.54 -11.68 4.75
C LEU A 267 20.10 -12.98 5.42
N ILE A 268 20.64 -14.12 4.98
CA ILE A 268 20.17 -15.44 5.40
C ILE A 268 20.74 -15.85 6.76
N ASN A 269 19.87 -16.18 7.71
CA ASN A 269 20.23 -16.79 8.98
C ASN A 269 20.50 -18.29 8.78
N THR A 270 21.77 -18.65 8.59
CA THR A 270 22.22 -20.04 8.35
C THR A 270 21.99 -21.00 9.51
N LYS A 271 21.66 -20.51 10.71
CA LYS A 271 21.29 -21.35 11.87
C LYS A 271 19.81 -21.70 11.87
N TYR A 272 18.98 -20.92 11.17
CA TYR A 272 17.55 -21.14 11.10
C TYR A 272 17.24 -22.38 10.23
N PRO A 273 16.48 -23.36 10.74
CA PRO A 273 16.10 -24.50 9.94
C PRO A 273 15.21 -24.08 8.77
N VAL A 274 15.65 -24.32 7.53
CA VAL A 274 14.90 -24.01 6.30
C VAL A 274 13.47 -24.56 6.29
N TYR A 275 13.22 -25.72 6.89
CA TYR A 275 11.87 -26.29 6.97
C TYR A 275 10.94 -25.50 7.90
N ASN A 276 11.42 -24.45 8.59
CA ASN A 276 10.61 -23.50 9.36
C ASN A 276 10.35 -22.20 8.57
N TYR A 277 10.90 -22.06 7.37
CA TYR A 277 10.58 -20.98 6.44
C TYR A 277 9.43 -21.44 5.54
N ASP A 278 8.21 -21.30 6.04
CA ASP A 278 7.01 -21.56 5.25
C ASP A 278 6.56 -20.26 4.54
N VAL A 279 6.35 -20.34 3.23
CA VAL A 279 5.61 -19.37 2.42
C VAL A 279 4.14 -19.82 2.40
N ILE A 280 3.21 -18.88 2.49
CA ILE A 280 1.76 -19.15 2.47
C ILE A 280 1.13 -18.55 1.23
N ASP A 281 0.66 -19.41 0.32
CA ASP A 281 -0.05 -19.01 -0.88
C ASP A 281 -1.54 -18.73 -0.61
N GLY A 282 -2.07 -17.77 -1.36
CA GLY A 282 -3.45 -17.26 -1.23
C GLY A 282 -3.56 -15.96 -0.43
N VAL A 283 -2.47 -15.49 0.16
CA VAL A 283 -2.33 -14.14 0.74
C VAL A 283 -1.16 -13.44 0.07
N THR A 284 -1.17 -12.11 0.04
CA THR A 284 0.00 -11.31 -0.34
C THR A 284 0.58 -10.59 0.87
N TYR A 285 1.89 -10.42 0.96
CA TYR A 285 2.54 -9.77 2.11
C TYR A 285 3.97 -9.32 1.82
N GLN A 286 4.49 -8.43 2.64
CA GLN A 286 5.88 -8.01 2.62
C GLN A 286 6.61 -8.44 3.90
N ILE A 287 7.93 -8.66 3.79
CA ILE A 287 8.81 -8.94 4.93
C ILE A 287 9.76 -7.77 5.14
N ASP A 288 9.61 -7.07 6.26
CA ASP A 288 10.53 -6.03 6.72
C ASP A 288 11.68 -6.66 7.51
N VAL A 289 12.85 -6.73 6.86
CA VAL A 289 14.07 -7.29 7.45
C VAL A 289 14.84 -6.29 8.32
N THR A 290 14.42 -5.02 8.36
CA THR A 290 15.01 -4.00 9.23
C THR A 290 14.53 -4.14 10.68
N GLU A 291 13.33 -4.68 10.88
CA GLU A 291 12.82 -5.02 12.20
C GLU A 291 13.46 -6.29 12.77
N PRO A 292 13.58 -6.43 14.10
CA PRO A 292 14.10 -7.65 14.72
C PRO A 292 13.11 -8.82 14.58
N ALA A 293 13.59 -10.06 14.54
CA ALA A 293 12.71 -11.23 14.44
C ALA A 293 11.83 -11.39 15.69
N LYS A 294 10.54 -11.73 15.51
CA LYS A 294 9.60 -11.91 16.62
C LYS A 294 9.89 -13.17 17.44
N TYR A 295 10.28 -14.25 16.79
CA TYR A 295 10.53 -15.57 17.38
C TYR A 295 11.97 -16.06 17.16
N ASP A 296 12.45 -16.95 18.04
CA ASP A 296 13.68 -17.73 17.81
C ASP A 296 13.43 -18.97 16.92
N ASP A 297 14.49 -19.75 16.64
CA ASP A 297 14.42 -20.96 15.80
C ASP A 297 13.58 -22.10 16.38
N LYS A 298 13.14 -21.98 17.63
CA LYS A 298 12.30 -22.94 18.36
C LYS A 298 10.87 -22.43 18.57
N GLY A 299 10.55 -21.22 18.10
CA GLY A 299 9.24 -20.60 18.27
C GLY A 299 9.02 -19.95 19.64
N ASN A 300 10.08 -19.71 20.41
CA ASN A 300 9.98 -18.91 21.63
C ASN A 300 9.93 -17.42 21.26
N LEU A 301 9.09 -16.66 21.97
CA LEU A 301 8.95 -15.23 21.75
C LEU A 301 10.23 -14.49 22.15
N LEU A 302 10.85 -13.79 21.20
CA LEU A 302 12.09 -13.02 21.39
C LEU A 302 11.77 -11.52 21.49
N ASN A 303 10.94 -11.00 20.57
CA ASN A 303 10.54 -9.59 20.53
C ASN A 303 9.03 -9.44 20.37
N ALA A 304 8.31 -9.21 21.47
CA ALA A 304 6.84 -9.16 21.45
C ALA A 304 6.26 -8.05 20.56
N GLY A 305 6.97 -6.92 20.44
CA GLY A 305 6.56 -5.77 19.64
C GLY A 305 7.04 -5.79 18.18
N ALA A 306 7.82 -6.81 17.79
CA ALA A 306 8.26 -6.95 16.40
C ALA A 306 7.10 -7.35 15.49
N ASN A 307 7.13 -6.83 14.27
CA ASN A 307 6.10 -6.99 13.25
C ASN A 307 6.76 -6.91 11.87
N ARG A 308 7.47 -7.97 11.47
CA ARG A 308 8.14 -8.03 10.17
C ARG A 308 7.15 -8.17 9.02
N ILE A 309 5.97 -8.74 9.25
CA ILE A 309 4.99 -8.96 8.19
C ILE A 309 4.16 -7.69 7.99
N LYS A 310 4.42 -7.01 6.88
CA LYS A 310 3.70 -5.80 6.44
C LYS A 310 2.72 -6.15 5.33
N ASP A 311 1.71 -5.30 5.15
CA ASP A 311 0.74 -5.36 4.06
C ASP A 311 0.16 -6.75 3.77
N LEU A 312 -0.14 -7.49 4.84
CA LEU A 312 -0.75 -8.81 4.73
C LEU A 312 -2.19 -8.69 4.24
N GLN A 313 -2.43 -9.16 3.02
CA GLN A 313 -3.70 -9.03 2.32
C GLN A 313 -4.25 -10.38 1.86
N TYR A 314 -5.58 -10.45 1.78
CA TYR A 314 -6.33 -11.54 1.18
C TYR A 314 -7.26 -10.96 0.11
N ASN A 315 -7.17 -11.46 -1.14
CA ASN A 315 -7.91 -10.91 -2.29
C ASN A 315 -7.73 -9.39 -2.49
N GLY A 316 -6.51 -8.87 -2.28
CA GLY A 316 -6.18 -7.46 -2.45
C GLY A 316 -6.78 -6.53 -1.38
N GLN A 317 -7.22 -7.08 -0.24
CA GLN A 317 -7.73 -6.32 0.90
C GLN A 317 -6.95 -6.71 2.15
N PRO A 318 -6.71 -5.80 3.12
CA PRO A 318 -6.08 -6.14 4.38
C PRO A 318 -6.76 -7.35 5.02
N ILE A 319 -5.96 -8.31 5.49
CA ILE A 319 -6.50 -9.55 6.06
C ILE A 319 -7.35 -9.22 7.30
N ASP A 320 -8.56 -9.78 7.37
CA ASP A 320 -9.35 -9.74 8.59
C ASP A 320 -8.74 -10.72 9.61
N LEU A 321 -8.21 -10.17 10.70
CA LEU A 321 -7.51 -10.94 11.74
C LEU A 321 -8.44 -11.92 12.49
N GLU A 322 -9.76 -11.74 12.40
CA GLU A 322 -10.76 -12.60 13.00
C GLU A 322 -11.40 -13.59 12.00
N GLN A 323 -11.19 -13.40 10.69
CA GLN A 323 -11.65 -14.30 9.65
C GLN A 323 -10.97 -15.67 9.79
N GLU A 324 -11.75 -16.73 9.66
CA GLU A 324 -11.24 -18.11 9.67
C GLU A 324 -10.79 -18.54 8.27
N PHE A 325 -9.63 -19.19 8.24
CA PHE A 325 -9.00 -19.76 7.05
C PHE A 325 -8.80 -21.26 7.25
N LEU A 326 -8.98 -22.04 6.18
CA LEU A 326 -8.53 -23.42 6.10
C LEU A 326 -7.13 -23.44 5.48
N VAL A 327 -6.10 -23.72 6.26
CA VAL A 327 -4.72 -23.73 5.79
C VAL A 327 -4.26 -25.16 5.54
N VAL A 328 -3.92 -25.45 4.29
CA VAL A 328 -3.32 -26.72 3.89
C VAL A 328 -1.86 -26.75 4.32
N THR A 329 -1.45 -27.84 4.96
CA THR A 329 -0.10 -28.06 5.44
C THR A 329 0.19 -29.56 5.51
N ASN A 330 1.06 -29.99 6.41
CA ASN A 330 1.47 -31.37 6.58
C ASN A 330 1.31 -31.84 8.03
N ASN A 331 1.29 -33.16 8.22
CA ASN A 331 1.08 -33.77 9.53
C ASN A 331 2.12 -33.39 10.61
N TYR A 332 3.36 -33.07 10.22
CA TYR A 332 4.37 -32.59 11.15
C TYR A 332 4.00 -31.20 11.69
N ARG A 333 3.63 -30.27 10.82
CA ARG A 333 3.22 -28.93 11.23
C ARG A 333 1.91 -28.95 12.01
N ALA A 334 0.92 -29.70 11.52
CA ALA A 334 -0.41 -29.79 12.13
C ALA A 334 -0.44 -30.51 13.51
N THR A 335 0.63 -31.19 13.90
CA THR A 335 0.78 -31.75 15.26
C THR A 335 1.82 -31.03 16.12
N GLY A 336 2.48 -30.01 15.57
CA GLY A 336 3.55 -29.27 16.23
C GLY A 336 3.06 -28.08 17.06
N THR A 337 4.02 -27.36 17.63
CA THR A 337 3.79 -26.15 18.45
C THR A 337 4.23 -24.87 17.74
N PHE A 338 4.28 -24.87 16.41
CA PHE A 338 4.71 -23.73 15.61
C PHE A 338 3.82 -22.51 15.91
N PRO A 339 4.36 -21.30 16.14
CA PRO A 339 3.57 -20.08 16.26
C PRO A 339 2.62 -19.90 15.05
N GLY A 340 1.37 -19.50 15.30
CA GLY A 340 0.32 -19.47 14.28
C GLY A 340 -0.39 -20.82 14.02
N VAL A 341 0.18 -21.95 14.44
CA VAL A 341 -0.48 -23.27 14.31
C VAL A 341 -1.09 -23.73 15.64
N LYS A 342 -0.41 -23.46 16.75
CA LYS A 342 -0.79 -23.93 18.10
C LYS A 342 -2.22 -23.57 18.56
N ASN A 343 -2.84 -22.54 17.96
CA ASN A 343 -4.18 -22.06 18.31
C ASN A 343 -5.29 -22.62 17.40
N MET A 344 -4.95 -23.55 16.49
CA MET A 344 -5.90 -24.16 15.57
C MET A 344 -7.16 -24.68 16.25
N THR A 345 -8.32 -24.39 15.66
CA THR A 345 -9.63 -24.79 16.18
C THR A 345 -10.07 -26.16 15.68
N ALA A 346 -9.50 -26.60 14.56
CA ALA A 346 -9.71 -27.93 13.98
C ALA A 346 -8.48 -28.38 13.19
N VAL A 347 -8.32 -29.70 13.08
CA VAL A 347 -7.28 -30.35 12.28
C VAL A 347 -7.87 -31.59 11.59
N GLU A 348 -7.55 -31.78 10.32
CA GLU A 348 -7.87 -32.99 9.55
C GLU A 348 -6.58 -33.56 8.96
N MET A 349 -6.43 -34.89 9.06
CA MET A 349 -5.25 -35.61 8.60
C MET A 349 -5.65 -36.56 7.46
N TYR A 350 -5.10 -36.33 6.27
CA TYR A 350 -5.39 -37.16 5.11
C TYR A 350 -4.42 -38.34 5.04
N PRO A 351 -4.83 -39.48 4.44
CA PRO A 351 -3.98 -40.65 4.31
C PRO A 351 -2.88 -40.50 3.27
N ASP A 352 -3.04 -39.58 2.31
CA ASP A 352 -2.10 -39.39 1.20
C ASP A 352 -0.90 -38.51 1.60
N GLU A 353 0.28 -38.89 1.12
CA GLU A 353 1.49 -38.07 1.22
C GLU A 353 1.38 -36.80 0.36
N ASN A 354 2.04 -35.71 0.78
CA ASN A 354 2.16 -34.50 -0.04
C ASN A 354 2.75 -34.82 -1.43
N ARG A 355 3.68 -35.77 -1.50
CA ARG A 355 4.22 -36.28 -2.78
C ARG A 355 3.15 -36.91 -3.67
N GLN A 356 2.22 -37.65 -3.08
CA GLN A 356 1.15 -38.30 -3.83
C GLN A 356 0.18 -37.25 -4.36
N ALA A 357 -0.17 -36.24 -3.54
CA ALA A 357 -0.95 -35.10 -3.97
C ALA A 357 -0.29 -34.35 -5.15
N ILE A 358 1.02 -34.08 -5.09
CA ILE A 358 1.78 -33.47 -6.19
C ILE A 358 1.77 -34.35 -7.44
N ILE A 359 2.00 -35.66 -7.30
CA ILE A 359 1.98 -36.62 -8.42
C ILE A 359 0.61 -36.60 -9.11
N ASP A 360 -0.47 -36.66 -8.35
CA ASP A 360 -1.81 -36.73 -8.91
C ASP A 360 -2.25 -35.40 -9.53
N TYR A 361 -1.86 -34.28 -8.92
CA TYR A 361 -2.01 -32.94 -9.51
C TYR A 361 -1.32 -32.85 -10.87
N ILE A 362 -0.03 -33.19 -10.94
CA ILE A 362 0.75 -33.13 -12.20
C ILE A 362 0.17 -34.08 -13.25
N ARG A 363 -0.32 -35.27 -12.86
CA ARG A 363 -0.96 -36.22 -13.79
C ARG A 363 -2.27 -35.68 -14.36
N GLU A 364 -3.05 -34.97 -13.54
CA GLU A 364 -4.32 -34.39 -13.97
C GLU A 364 -4.11 -33.17 -14.87
N VAL A 365 -3.16 -32.28 -14.52
CA VAL A 365 -2.81 -31.10 -15.31
C VAL A 365 -2.05 -31.48 -16.59
N GLY A 366 -1.22 -32.53 -16.54
CA GLY A 366 -0.42 -33.05 -17.65
C GLY A 366 0.88 -32.28 -17.86
N THR A 367 0.79 -30.99 -18.21
CA THR A 367 1.94 -30.09 -18.33
C THR A 367 1.74 -28.91 -17.38
N ILE A 368 2.57 -28.81 -16.35
CA ILE A 368 2.55 -27.69 -15.41
C ILE A 368 3.39 -26.51 -15.93
N ASP A 369 3.03 -25.30 -15.53
CA ASP A 369 3.81 -24.08 -15.73
C ASP A 369 4.27 -23.57 -14.37
N PRO A 370 5.57 -23.65 -14.06
CA PRO A 370 6.10 -23.26 -12.77
C PRO A 370 6.41 -21.76 -12.76
N SER A 371 5.38 -20.93 -12.64
CA SER A 371 5.55 -19.49 -12.40
C SER A 371 5.21 -19.16 -10.95
N ALA A 372 6.06 -18.34 -10.33
CA ALA A 372 5.79 -17.69 -9.05
C ALA A 372 4.68 -16.65 -9.25
N ASP A 373 3.74 -16.55 -8.31
CA ASP A 373 2.66 -15.57 -8.35
C ASP A 373 3.03 -14.23 -7.70
N ASN A 374 4.25 -14.13 -7.17
CA ASN A 374 4.79 -12.96 -6.45
C ASN A 374 3.93 -12.60 -5.24
N ASN A 375 3.40 -13.60 -4.55
CA ASN A 375 2.62 -13.38 -3.34
C ASN A 375 3.42 -12.69 -2.22
N TRP A 376 4.75 -12.77 -2.22
CA TRP A 376 5.54 -12.06 -1.22
C TRP A 376 6.77 -11.35 -1.78
N SER A 377 7.16 -10.28 -1.10
CA SER A 377 8.36 -9.50 -1.38
C SER A 377 9.00 -8.97 -0.09
N PHE A 378 10.16 -8.32 -0.20
CA PHE A 378 10.71 -7.56 0.92
C PHE A 378 10.09 -6.17 0.97
N ALA A 379 9.84 -5.67 2.18
CA ALA A 379 9.42 -4.29 2.39
C ALA A 379 10.53 -3.30 1.99
N GLY A 380 10.13 -2.08 1.66
CA GLY A 380 11.04 -1.02 1.24
C GLY A 380 12.02 -0.61 2.34
N VAL A 381 13.28 -0.39 1.97
CA VAL A 381 14.29 0.25 2.81
C VAL A 381 14.42 1.74 2.48
N SER A 382 14.99 2.51 3.38
CA SER A 382 15.18 3.96 3.21
C SER A 382 16.19 4.32 2.10
N LYS A 383 17.15 3.42 1.80
CA LYS A 383 18.23 3.67 0.83
C LYS A 383 18.86 2.37 0.35
N GLU A 384 19.74 2.45 -0.65
CA GLU A 384 20.51 1.28 -1.12
C GLU A 384 21.48 0.75 -0.04
N LEU A 385 21.47 -0.57 0.17
CA LEU A 385 22.26 -1.27 1.19
C LEU A 385 23.08 -2.42 0.57
N ASN A 386 24.20 -2.75 1.21
CA ASN A 386 25.04 -3.88 0.80
C ASN A 386 24.56 -5.20 1.45
N VAL A 387 23.46 -5.74 0.94
CA VAL A 387 22.85 -6.98 1.45
C VAL A 387 23.26 -8.16 0.58
N THR A 388 23.80 -9.22 1.20
CA THR A 388 24.32 -10.38 0.47
C THR A 388 23.71 -11.69 0.96
N PHE A 389 23.72 -12.70 0.08
CA PHE A 389 23.39 -14.07 0.44
C PHE A 389 24.20 -15.05 -0.39
N ASN A 390 24.20 -16.32 0.02
CA ASN A 390 24.91 -17.38 -0.69
C ASN A 390 23.91 -18.35 -1.34
N SER A 391 24.16 -18.73 -2.59
CA SER A 391 23.42 -19.77 -3.30
C SER A 391 24.36 -20.71 -4.07
N THR A 392 23.83 -21.67 -4.81
CA THR A 392 24.62 -22.54 -5.69
C THR A 392 25.25 -21.73 -6.84
N PRO A 393 26.47 -22.07 -7.30
CA PRO A 393 27.04 -21.46 -8.52
C PRO A 393 26.16 -21.60 -9.76
N ALA A 394 25.32 -22.64 -9.84
CA ALA A 394 24.37 -22.83 -10.93
C ALA A 394 23.30 -21.73 -11.00
N ALA A 395 23.04 -21.02 -9.90
CA ALA A 395 22.03 -19.96 -9.84
C ALA A 395 22.34 -18.78 -10.77
N GLN A 396 23.59 -18.63 -11.23
CA GLN A 396 23.96 -17.62 -12.23
C GLN A 396 23.18 -17.75 -13.54
N THR A 397 22.78 -18.97 -13.93
CA THR A 397 22.01 -19.19 -15.17
C THR A 397 20.52 -18.90 -15.01
N ALA A 398 20.07 -18.60 -13.79
CA ALA A 398 18.69 -18.35 -13.41
C ALA A 398 18.46 -16.91 -12.93
N LEU A 399 19.44 -16.02 -13.08
CA LEU A 399 19.28 -14.62 -12.70
C LEU A 399 18.24 -13.96 -13.62
N PRO A 400 17.22 -13.30 -13.05
CA PRO A 400 16.25 -12.55 -13.85
C PRO A 400 16.92 -11.34 -14.51
N ASP A 401 16.59 -11.08 -15.78
CA ASP A 401 17.01 -9.86 -16.47
C ASP A 401 16.42 -8.64 -15.73
N ASN A 402 17.26 -7.64 -15.43
CA ASN A 402 16.91 -6.45 -14.64
C ASN A 402 16.28 -6.75 -13.26
N GLY A 403 16.55 -7.91 -12.68
CA GLY A 403 16.06 -8.25 -11.35
C GLY A 403 16.89 -7.66 -10.20
N LEU A 404 16.41 -7.90 -8.97
CA LEU A 404 17.02 -7.40 -7.74
C LEU A 404 18.27 -8.17 -7.30
N ILE A 405 18.75 -9.14 -8.07
CA ILE A 405 19.83 -10.04 -7.65
C ILE A 405 21.00 -9.95 -8.62
N ASP A 406 22.21 -9.69 -8.09
CA ASP A 406 23.45 -9.78 -8.84
C ASP A 406 24.34 -10.92 -8.36
N PHE A 407 25.09 -11.52 -9.29
CA PHE A 407 26.21 -12.36 -8.94
C PHE A 407 27.43 -11.54 -8.49
N VAL A 408 28.01 -11.90 -7.34
CA VAL A 408 29.21 -11.23 -6.79
C VAL A 408 30.47 -12.07 -7.05
N GLY A 409 30.43 -13.37 -6.77
CA GLY A 409 31.61 -14.23 -6.93
C GLY A 409 31.45 -15.63 -6.34
N ASN A 410 32.28 -16.57 -6.79
CA ASN A 410 32.35 -17.92 -6.20
C ASN A 410 33.18 -17.91 -4.90
N LEU A 411 32.79 -18.75 -3.94
CA LEU A 411 33.43 -18.89 -2.63
C LEU A 411 34.18 -20.23 -2.52
N ASP A 412 35.22 -20.26 -1.68
CA ASP A 412 35.99 -21.49 -1.39
C ASP A 412 35.14 -22.59 -0.73
N SER A 413 34.01 -22.23 -0.14
CA SER A 413 33.01 -23.16 0.43
C SER A 413 32.23 -23.96 -0.62
N GLY A 414 32.39 -23.61 -1.91
CA GLY A 414 31.65 -24.19 -3.04
C GLY A 414 30.34 -23.47 -3.36
N PHE A 415 29.90 -22.53 -2.52
CA PHE A 415 28.78 -21.63 -2.82
C PHE A 415 29.22 -20.49 -3.76
N ALA A 416 28.24 -19.82 -4.35
CA ALA A 416 28.36 -18.50 -4.95
C ALA A 416 27.72 -17.45 -4.04
N LYS A 417 28.33 -16.28 -3.95
CA LYS A 417 27.79 -15.10 -3.28
C LYS A 417 27.00 -14.25 -4.29
N PHE A 418 25.87 -13.76 -3.84
CA PHE A 418 24.99 -12.85 -4.55
C PHE A 418 24.71 -11.61 -3.71
N GLN A 419 24.46 -10.49 -4.37
CA GLN A 419 23.95 -9.26 -3.76
C GLN A 419 22.45 -9.18 -4.03
N LEU A 420 21.67 -8.90 -3.00
CA LEU A 420 20.26 -8.57 -3.12
C LEU A 420 20.10 -7.05 -2.96
N HIS A 421 19.44 -6.46 -3.93
CA HIS A 421 19.03 -5.07 -3.94
C HIS A 421 17.65 -4.96 -3.31
N LEU A 422 17.58 -4.60 -2.03
CA LEU A 422 16.29 -4.37 -1.40
C LEU A 422 15.61 -3.14 -2.05
N PRO A 423 14.30 -3.20 -2.36
CA PRO A 423 13.56 -2.06 -2.90
C PRO A 423 13.65 -0.85 -1.98
N ILE A 424 13.66 0.36 -2.54
CA ILE A 424 13.58 1.60 -1.77
C ILE A 424 12.10 1.97 -1.60
N GLY A 425 11.65 2.19 -0.36
CA GLY A 425 10.30 2.68 -0.09
C GLY A 425 10.20 4.18 -0.35
N LEU A 426 9.14 4.64 -1.02
CA LEU A 426 8.79 6.05 -1.20
C LEU A 426 7.30 6.24 -0.89
N GLN A 427 6.98 7.19 -0.01
CA GLN A 427 5.62 7.58 0.31
C GLN A 427 5.28 8.93 -0.33
N LEU A 428 4.08 9.05 -0.90
CA LEU A 428 3.52 10.29 -1.40
C LEU A 428 2.26 10.63 -0.60
N LEU A 429 2.27 11.76 0.10
CA LEU A 429 1.10 12.27 0.82
C LEU A 429 0.50 13.42 0.04
N GLY A 430 -0.70 13.22 -0.51
CA GLY A 430 -1.36 14.14 -1.42
C GLY A 430 -2.60 14.81 -0.83
N ILE A 431 -2.77 16.12 -1.03
CA ILE A 431 -4.06 16.80 -0.82
C ILE A 431 -4.57 17.42 -2.12
N ASN A 432 -5.87 17.67 -2.20
CA ASN A 432 -6.51 18.36 -3.33
C ASN A 432 -7.70 19.18 -2.81
N ASP A 433 -8.07 20.23 -3.54
CA ASP A 433 -9.27 21.04 -3.27
C ASP A 433 -9.35 21.50 -1.80
N PHE A 434 -8.22 21.94 -1.24
CA PHE A 434 -8.15 22.37 0.15
C PHE A 434 -8.92 23.68 0.37
N HIS A 435 -9.02 24.55 -0.64
CA HIS A 435 -9.81 25.79 -0.66
C HIS A 435 -9.66 26.64 0.59
N GLY A 436 -8.43 26.84 1.07
CA GLY A 436 -8.13 27.61 2.29
C GLY A 436 -9.05 27.29 3.47
N GLN A 437 -9.50 26.04 3.60
CA GLN A 437 -10.47 25.60 4.62
C GLN A 437 -9.77 25.35 5.96
N LEU A 438 -9.13 26.40 6.48
CA LEU A 438 -8.28 26.31 7.66
C LEU A 438 -9.10 26.00 8.93
N ASP A 439 -10.26 26.64 9.10
CA ASP A 439 -11.09 26.54 10.31
C ASP A 439 -12.36 25.69 10.14
N THR A 440 -12.51 25.00 9.00
CA THR A 440 -13.74 24.26 8.69
C THR A 440 -13.54 22.75 8.74
N TYR A 441 -14.62 22.04 9.04
CA TYR A 441 -14.64 20.59 9.08
C TYR A 441 -16.04 20.07 8.71
N ASN A 442 -16.09 18.85 8.20
CA ASN A 442 -17.34 18.17 7.92
C ASN A 442 -17.94 17.61 9.21
N SER A 443 -18.95 18.30 9.75
CA SER A 443 -19.59 17.92 11.02
C SER A 443 -20.33 16.58 10.99
N LYS A 444 -20.70 16.06 9.81
CA LYS A 444 -21.40 14.76 9.70
C LYS A 444 -20.47 13.58 9.97
N ILE A 445 -19.23 13.66 9.50
CA ILE A 445 -18.20 12.62 9.67
C ILE A 445 -17.13 13.01 10.69
N ASN A 446 -17.16 14.24 11.20
CA ASN A 446 -16.19 14.81 12.13
C ASN A 446 -14.74 14.74 11.62
N ALA A 447 -14.53 15.13 10.35
CA ALA A 447 -13.21 15.16 9.70
C ALA A 447 -12.91 16.53 9.09
N GLY A 448 -11.64 16.90 9.00
CA GLY A 448 -11.17 18.23 8.57
C GLY A 448 -10.67 19.11 9.73
N GLY A 449 -10.28 20.34 9.38
CA GLY A 449 -9.53 21.26 10.24
C GLY A 449 -8.02 21.09 10.01
N ILE A 450 -7.33 22.18 9.67
CA ILE A 450 -5.93 22.15 9.26
C ILE A 450 -5.01 21.63 10.37
N GLU A 451 -5.35 21.87 11.63
CA GLU A 451 -4.61 21.37 12.79
C GLU A 451 -4.68 19.84 12.92
N TYR A 452 -5.77 19.22 12.48
CA TYR A 452 -5.89 17.76 12.48
C TYR A 452 -5.24 17.16 11.23
N LEU A 453 -5.47 17.75 10.05
CA LEU A 453 -4.78 17.34 8.82
C LEU A 453 -3.25 17.33 9.03
N ALA A 454 -2.70 18.41 9.61
CA ALA A 454 -1.29 18.50 9.98
C ALA A 454 -0.81 17.35 10.87
N ALA A 455 -1.58 17.02 11.92
CA ALA A 455 -1.22 15.94 12.84
C ALA A 455 -1.20 14.58 12.14
N TYR A 456 -2.12 14.34 11.19
CA TYR A 456 -2.13 13.13 10.38
C TYR A 456 -0.93 13.07 9.43
N LEU A 457 -0.67 14.13 8.66
CA LEU A 457 0.46 14.18 7.73
C LEU A 457 1.79 13.93 8.45
N LYS A 458 2.05 14.66 9.56
CA LYS A 458 3.27 14.48 10.38
C LYS A 458 3.38 13.07 10.96
N LYS A 459 2.26 12.42 11.30
CA LYS A 459 2.26 11.05 11.84
C LYS A 459 2.66 10.04 10.75
N HIS A 460 2.16 10.19 9.53
CA HIS A 460 2.47 9.29 8.41
C HIS A 460 3.91 9.49 7.93
N GLU A 461 4.33 10.74 7.74
CA GLU A 461 5.72 11.09 7.42
C GLU A 461 6.71 10.55 8.46
N ALA A 462 6.39 10.61 9.76
CA ALA A 462 7.27 10.07 10.81
C ALA A 462 7.41 8.54 10.76
N ALA A 463 6.44 7.83 10.16
CA ALA A 463 6.52 6.38 9.97
C ALA A 463 7.35 6.02 8.72
N ASN A 464 7.41 6.90 7.73
CA ASN A 464 8.07 6.70 6.45
C ASN A 464 9.02 7.86 6.14
N PRO A 465 10.33 7.78 6.45
CA PRO A 465 11.25 8.92 6.30
C PRO A 465 11.47 9.35 4.84
N ASN A 466 11.09 8.52 3.87
CA ASN A 466 11.10 8.84 2.45
C ASN A 466 9.70 9.30 2.01
N THR A 467 9.27 10.46 2.49
CA THR A 467 7.94 11.00 2.18
C THR A 467 8.04 12.28 1.34
N LEU A 468 7.13 12.45 0.39
CA LEU A 468 6.89 13.71 -0.31
C LEU A 468 5.47 14.20 -0.04
N LEU A 469 5.31 15.46 0.38
CA LEU A 469 4.02 16.12 0.57
C LEU A 469 3.64 16.91 -0.68
N LEU A 470 2.51 16.59 -1.30
CA LEU A 470 2.11 17.09 -2.62
C LEU A 470 0.69 17.66 -2.60
N HIS A 471 0.40 18.65 -3.45
CA HIS A 471 -0.98 19.09 -3.66
C HIS A 471 -1.40 19.18 -5.13
N ALA A 472 -2.61 18.69 -5.45
CA ALA A 472 -3.16 18.64 -6.79
C ALA A 472 -4.03 19.88 -7.12
N GLY A 473 -3.62 21.07 -6.70
CA GLY A 473 -4.31 22.35 -6.98
C GLY A 473 -5.54 22.64 -6.09
N ASP A 474 -6.14 23.82 -6.31
CA ASP A 474 -7.22 24.43 -5.51
C ASP A 474 -6.93 24.41 -4.01
N VAL A 475 -5.69 24.75 -3.63
CA VAL A 475 -5.35 24.92 -2.22
C VAL A 475 -5.82 26.27 -1.69
N VAL A 476 -5.95 27.26 -2.58
CA VAL A 476 -6.49 28.60 -2.32
C VAL A 476 -7.79 28.83 -3.10
N GLY A 477 -8.42 30.00 -2.92
CA GLY A 477 -9.70 30.32 -3.56
C GLY A 477 -10.87 29.48 -3.05
N ALA A 478 -12.10 29.97 -3.26
CA ALA A 478 -13.31 29.50 -2.54
C ALA A 478 -13.10 29.39 -1.00
N SER A 479 -12.21 30.23 -0.48
CA SER A 479 -11.64 30.09 0.84
C SER A 479 -12.59 30.37 1.99
N SER A 480 -12.36 29.71 3.12
CA SER A 480 -12.97 30.14 4.38
C SER A 480 -12.55 31.59 4.71
N PRO A 481 -13.35 32.37 5.46
CA PRO A 481 -13.03 33.78 5.73
C PRO A 481 -11.68 34.02 6.38
N VAL A 482 -11.21 33.09 7.22
CA VAL A 482 -9.91 33.19 7.90
C VAL A 482 -8.75 33.21 6.89
N SER A 483 -8.91 32.55 5.75
CA SER A 483 -7.94 32.59 4.65
C SER A 483 -8.26 33.71 3.65
N ALA A 484 -9.50 33.79 3.16
CA ALA A 484 -9.90 34.72 2.11
C ALA A 484 -9.68 36.21 2.48
N LEU A 485 -10.03 36.61 3.71
CA LEU A 485 -9.87 38.00 4.17
C LEU A 485 -8.42 38.43 4.29
N LEU A 486 -7.52 37.44 4.41
CA LEU A 486 -6.07 37.62 4.47
C LEU A 486 -5.40 37.20 3.15
N GLN A 487 -6.17 37.17 2.05
CA GLN A 487 -5.72 36.90 0.69
C GLN A 487 -4.92 35.62 0.57
N ASP A 488 -5.42 34.58 1.22
CA ASP A 488 -4.90 33.21 1.19
C ASP A 488 -3.42 33.03 1.59
N GLU A 489 -2.75 34.10 2.04
CA GLU A 489 -1.41 34.05 2.63
C GLU A 489 -1.35 33.08 3.83
N PRO A 490 -2.35 33.03 4.75
CA PRO A 490 -2.35 32.05 5.82
C PRO A 490 -2.27 30.60 5.34
N THR A 491 -2.95 30.29 4.23
CA THR A 491 -2.96 28.94 3.67
C THR A 491 -1.59 28.55 3.15
N ILE A 492 -0.98 29.38 2.31
CA ILE A 492 0.37 29.10 1.79
C ILE A 492 1.40 29.06 2.93
N LYS A 493 1.31 29.94 3.93
CA LYS A 493 2.20 29.90 5.11
C LYS A 493 2.09 28.59 5.89
N ILE A 494 0.89 28.05 6.05
CA ILE A 494 0.70 26.78 6.74
C ILE A 494 1.24 25.62 5.90
N LEU A 495 1.04 25.62 4.57
CA LEU A 495 1.63 24.60 3.69
C LEU A 495 3.18 24.68 3.69
N ASN A 496 3.75 25.88 3.73
CA ASN A 496 5.20 26.09 3.90
C ASN A 496 5.71 25.49 5.23
N GLU A 497 4.97 25.69 6.32
CA GLU A 497 5.32 25.16 7.66
C GLU A 497 5.18 23.63 7.72
N LEU A 498 4.21 23.07 7.00
CA LEU A 498 4.05 21.62 6.88
C LEU A 498 5.12 20.98 5.99
N GLY A 499 5.87 21.76 5.22
CA GLY A 499 6.96 21.25 4.38
C GLY A 499 6.47 20.57 3.11
N PHE A 500 5.46 21.12 2.43
CA PHE A 500 5.07 20.63 1.11
C PHE A 500 6.24 20.68 0.12
N ASP A 501 6.36 19.68 -0.75
CA ASP A 501 7.49 19.50 -1.68
C ASP A 501 7.17 19.96 -3.11
N ALA A 502 5.90 19.92 -3.51
CA ALA A 502 5.44 20.41 -4.81
C ALA A 502 3.91 20.57 -4.88
N GLY A 503 3.48 21.42 -5.80
CA GLY A 503 2.08 21.68 -6.09
C GLY A 503 1.78 21.87 -7.57
N THR A 504 0.53 21.69 -7.99
CA THR A 504 0.05 22.15 -9.30
C THR A 504 -0.96 23.29 -9.15
N LEU A 505 -1.35 23.87 -10.28
CA LEU A 505 -2.41 24.88 -10.38
C LEU A 505 -3.76 24.19 -10.57
N GLY A 506 -4.74 24.58 -9.77
CA GLY A 506 -6.16 24.37 -10.03
C GLY A 506 -6.83 25.63 -10.57
N ASN A 507 -8.15 25.57 -10.76
CA ASN A 507 -8.89 26.72 -11.30
C ASN A 507 -8.98 27.87 -10.29
N HIS A 508 -9.10 27.58 -8.99
CA HIS A 508 -9.28 28.59 -7.95
C HIS A 508 -8.00 29.37 -7.63
N GLU A 509 -6.82 28.86 -8.02
CA GLU A 509 -5.60 29.67 -8.06
C GLU A 509 -5.73 30.89 -8.99
N PHE A 510 -6.63 30.85 -9.99
CA PHE A 510 -6.87 31.95 -10.92
C PHE A 510 -8.02 32.89 -10.50
N ASP A 511 -8.68 32.72 -9.35
CA ASP A 511 -9.88 33.50 -8.97
C ASP A 511 -9.63 35.02 -9.04
N GLU A 512 -8.49 35.48 -8.51
CA GLU A 512 -8.08 36.90 -8.51
C GLU A 512 -7.12 37.24 -9.69
N GLY A 513 -6.94 36.31 -10.63
CA GLY A 513 -6.12 36.46 -11.82
C GLY A 513 -4.65 36.05 -11.69
N VAL A 514 -3.97 35.93 -12.84
CA VAL A 514 -2.58 35.43 -12.94
C VAL A 514 -1.58 36.24 -12.10
N GLU A 515 -1.76 37.56 -11.97
CA GLU A 515 -0.85 38.39 -11.18
C GLU A 515 -0.90 38.04 -9.68
N GLU A 516 -2.10 37.86 -9.14
CA GLU A 516 -2.28 37.50 -7.72
C GLU A 516 -1.85 36.05 -7.47
N MET A 517 -2.17 35.13 -8.38
CA MET A 517 -1.63 33.76 -8.36
C MET A 517 -0.10 33.76 -8.28
N MET A 518 0.57 34.54 -9.14
CA MET A 518 2.03 34.64 -9.14
C MET A 518 2.58 35.34 -7.89
N ARG A 519 1.81 36.22 -7.23
CA ARG A 519 2.16 36.80 -5.93
C ARG A 519 2.08 35.76 -4.82
N LEU A 520 1.07 34.89 -4.83
CA LEU A 520 0.98 33.78 -3.87
C LEU A 520 2.13 32.79 -4.04
N ILE A 521 2.57 32.54 -5.28
CA ILE A 521 3.68 31.64 -5.58
C ILE A 521 5.04 32.29 -5.26
N ASN A 522 5.32 33.49 -5.78
CA ASN A 522 6.66 34.11 -5.71
C ASN A 522 6.84 35.11 -4.56
N GLY A 523 5.77 35.40 -3.82
CA GLY A 523 5.74 36.45 -2.81
C GLY A 523 5.46 37.83 -3.38
N GLY A 524 5.20 38.78 -2.48
CA GLY A 524 4.93 40.18 -2.81
C GLY A 524 4.02 40.87 -1.81
N SER A 525 3.84 42.17 -2.00
CA SER A 525 2.96 42.99 -1.16
C SER A 525 1.51 42.89 -1.62
N HIS A 526 0.57 42.74 -0.68
CA HIS A 526 -0.85 42.94 -0.94
C HIS A 526 -1.45 44.00 -0.01
N PRO A 527 -2.23 44.98 -0.50
CA PRO A 527 -2.73 46.09 0.34
C PRO A 527 -3.55 45.67 1.56
N LYS A 528 -4.23 44.50 1.52
CA LYS A 528 -5.02 43.99 2.65
C LYS A 528 -4.17 43.44 3.80
N THR A 529 -2.94 43.01 3.55
CA THR A 529 -2.11 42.23 4.49
C THR A 529 -0.79 42.92 4.83
N VAL A 530 -0.23 43.69 3.90
CA VAL A 530 1.14 44.24 3.99
C VAL A 530 1.40 45.11 5.22
N ASP A 531 0.41 45.92 5.65
CA ASP A 531 0.56 46.80 6.81
C ASP A 531 0.74 46.01 8.12
N LYS A 532 0.21 44.79 8.18
CA LYS A 532 0.23 43.94 9.37
C LYS A 532 1.32 42.87 9.30
N TYR A 533 1.43 42.18 8.17
CA TYR A 533 2.31 41.01 8.01
C TYR A 533 3.59 41.31 7.23
N GLY A 534 3.71 42.50 6.62
CA GLY A 534 4.83 42.84 5.74
C GLY A 534 4.68 42.22 4.35
N GLU A 535 5.78 42.15 3.61
CA GLU A 535 5.80 41.47 2.31
C GLU A 535 5.62 39.97 2.50
N PHE A 536 4.70 39.37 1.73
CA PHE A 536 4.49 37.93 1.74
C PHE A 536 5.66 37.23 1.03
N GLU A 537 6.14 36.12 1.58
CA GLU A 537 7.31 35.41 1.07
C GLU A 537 7.03 34.50 -0.12
N GLY A 538 5.77 34.17 -0.37
CA GLY A 538 5.37 33.20 -1.38
C GLY A 538 5.38 31.76 -0.87
N ALA A 539 5.13 30.81 -1.77
CA ALA A 539 5.33 29.39 -1.50
C ALA A 539 6.84 29.09 -1.43
N ASN A 540 7.26 28.30 -0.45
CA ASN A 540 8.65 27.83 -0.33
C ASN A 540 8.91 26.52 -1.10
N PHE A 541 7.90 26.07 -1.86
CA PHE A 541 7.90 24.88 -2.68
C PHE A 541 7.48 25.20 -4.12
N PRO A 542 7.92 24.42 -5.12
CA PRO A 542 7.60 24.69 -6.52
C PRO A 542 6.13 24.41 -6.84
N TYR A 543 5.51 25.36 -7.53
CA TYR A 543 4.32 25.12 -8.33
C TYR A 543 4.72 24.71 -9.75
N VAL A 544 4.11 23.66 -10.27
CA VAL A 544 4.36 23.12 -11.61
C VAL A 544 3.07 23.07 -12.44
N ALA A 545 3.15 23.41 -13.74
CA ALA A 545 2.04 23.27 -14.68
C ALA A 545 2.53 23.24 -16.13
N ALA A 546 2.48 22.06 -16.74
CA ALA A 546 2.95 21.77 -18.09
C ALA A 546 2.02 22.27 -19.19
N ASN A 547 0.74 22.47 -18.90
CA ASN A 547 -0.27 22.80 -19.92
C ASN A 547 -0.80 24.24 -19.82
N VAL A 548 -0.15 25.13 -19.03
CA VAL A 548 -0.54 26.54 -18.93
C VAL A 548 0.58 27.43 -19.48
N VAL A 549 0.26 28.20 -20.52
CA VAL A 549 1.21 29.06 -21.22
C VAL A 549 0.71 30.49 -21.37
N ASP A 550 1.63 31.45 -21.36
CA ASP A 550 1.34 32.84 -21.69
C ASP A 550 0.92 32.96 -23.17
N LYS A 551 -0.20 33.64 -23.43
CA LYS A 551 -0.76 33.80 -24.80
C LYS A 551 0.14 34.60 -25.73
N THR A 552 0.98 35.47 -25.19
CA THR A 552 1.82 36.39 -25.94
C THR A 552 3.16 35.74 -26.28
N THR A 553 3.80 35.10 -25.30
CA THR A 553 5.14 34.52 -25.48
C THR A 553 5.09 33.05 -25.91
N GLY A 554 4.03 32.32 -25.54
CA GLY A 554 3.94 30.87 -25.68
C GLY A 554 4.81 30.11 -24.67
N GLU A 555 5.41 30.80 -23.70
CA GLU A 555 6.20 30.19 -22.63
C GLU A 555 5.32 29.78 -21.46
N HIS A 556 5.76 28.80 -20.67
CA HIS A 556 5.05 28.38 -19.47
C HIS A 556 5.09 29.48 -18.40
N ILE A 557 3.97 29.66 -17.68
CA ILE A 557 3.86 30.69 -16.62
C ILE A 557 4.50 30.24 -15.29
N VAL A 558 4.62 28.93 -15.11
CA VAL A 558 5.38 28.24 -14.05
C VAL A 558 6.14 27.08 -14.70
N GLU A 559 7.11 26.48 -14.03
CA GLU A 559 7.85 25.35 -14.60
C GLU A 559 6.90 24.16 -14.89
N PRO A 560 7.12 23.38 -15.97
CA PRO A 560 6.24 22.27 -16.32
C PRO A 560 6.35 21.07 -15.37
N TYR A 561 7.52 20.88 -14.75
CA TYR A 561 7.82 19.80 -13.82
C TYR A 561 8.92 20.22 -12.83
N THR A 562 9.08 19.43 -11.76
CA THR A 562 10.24 19.47 -10.85
C THR A 562 10.81 18.07 -10.66
N ILE A 563 12.04 17.96 -10.17
CA ILE A 563 12.67 16.68 -9.82
C ILE A 563 13.08 16.73 -8.36
N GLN A 564 12.49 15.87 -7.52
CA GLN A 564 12.86 15.70 -6.12
C GLN A 564 13.79 14.52 -5.97
N ILE A 565 14.86 14.66 -5.17
CA ILE A 565 15.82 13.57 -4.94
C ILE A 565 15.57 12.96 -3.56
N VAL A 566 14.96 11.77 -3.51
CA VAL A 566 14.68 11.04 -2.27
C VAL A 566 15.68 9.92 -2.12
N ASN A 567 16.65 10.07 -1.21
CA ASN A 567 17.71 9.09 -0.94
C ASN A 567 18.41 8.53 -2.20
N GLY A 568 18.65 9.40 -3.18
CA GLY A 568 19.34 9.06 -4.44
C GLY A 568 18.42 8.50 -5.52
N VAL A 569 17.11 8.48 -5.30
CA VAL A 569 16.09 8.24 -6.34
C VAL A 569 15.59 9.60 -6.84
N PRO A 570 15.74 9.91 -8.14
CA PRO A 570 15.11 11.07 -8.74
C PRO A 570 13.63 10.79 -9.03
N VAL A 571 12.74 11.60 -8.46
CA VAL A 571 11.29 11.53 -8.66
C VAL A 571 10.86 12.75 -9.48
N GLY A 572 10.37 12.50 -10.69
CA GLY A 572 9.83 13.54 -11.56
C GLY A 572 8.39 13.85 -11.20
N ILE A 573 8.07 15.13 -11.01
CA ILE A 573 6.71 15.58 -10.67
C ILE A 573 6.24 16.55 -11.76
N ILE A 574 5.27 16.13 -12.55
CA ILE A 574 4.64 16.93 -13.62
C ILE A 574 3.34 17.53 -13.09
N GLY A 575 3.08 18.81 -13.36
CA GLY A 575 1.80 19.43 -13.03
C GLY A 575 0.92 19.63 -14.27
N VAL A 576 -0.40 19.49 -14.15
CA VAL A 576 -1.37 20.01 -15.13
C VAL A 576 -2.57 20.65 -14.43
N ALA A 577 -3.15 21.65 -15.08
CA ALA A 577 -4.37 22.34 -14.66
C ALA A 577 -5.52 21.99 -15.60
N LEU A 578 -6.76 22.00 -15.11
CA LEU A 578 -7.95 21.72 -15.91
C LEU A 578 -8.04 22.64 -17.15
N SER A 579 -8.08 22.06 -18.34
CA SER A 579 -8.16 22.82 -19.59
C SER A 579 -9.46 23.62 -19.75
N ASP A 580 -10.53 23.21 -19.06
CA ASP A 580 -11.82 23.91 -19.02
C ASP A 580 -11.87 25.08 -18.01
N THR A 581 -10.76 25.39 -17.32
CA THR A 581 -10.65 26.54 -16.40
C THR A 581 -11.25 27.84 -16.97
N PRO A 582 -11.05 28.22 -18.24
CA PRO A 582 -11.64 29.44 -18.81
C PRO A 582 -13.18 29.51 -18.84
N SER A 583 -13.88 28.39 -18.69
CA SER A 583 -15.34 28.36 -18.57
C SER A 583 -15.83 28.37 -17.11
N ILE A 584 -14.91 28.12 -16.17
CA ILE A 584 -15.17 28.01 -14.72
C ILE A 584 -14.92 29.35 -14.03
N VAL A 585 -13.78 29.99 -14.33
CA VAL A 585 -13.39 31.27 -13.70
C VAL A 585 -13.84 32.47 -14.53
N ILE A 586 -13.75 33.68 -13.95
CA ILE A 586 -14.04 34.91 -14.67
C ILE A 586 -13.10 35.07 -15.89
N PRO A 587 -13.62 35.32 -17.10
CA PRO A 587 -12.79 35.34 -18.32
C PRO A 587 -11.59 36.31 -18.29
N SER A 588 -11.71 37.42 -17.55
CA SER A 588 -10.64 38.41 -17.40
C SER A 588 -9.47 37.90 -16.57
N ALA A 589 -9.68 36.96 -15.64
CA ALA A 589 -8.62 36.41 -14.79
C ALA A 589 -7.60 35.59 -15.59
N VAL A 590 -8.08 34.88 -16.61
CA VAL A 590 -7.26 34.00 -17.48
C VAL A 590 -7.07 34.57 -18.90
N GLN A 591 -7.37 35.85 -19.10
CA GLN A 591 -7.33 36.46 -20.43
C GLN A 591 -5.95 36.40 -21.10
N ASN A 592 -4.87 36.33 -20.31
CA ASN A 592 -3.48 36.32 -20.77
C ASN A 592 -2.85 34.93 -20.88
N VAL A 593 -3.57 33.87 -20.50
CA VAL A 593 -3.04 32.48 -20.54
C VAL A 593 -3.90 31.57 -21.40
N THR A 594 -3.28 30.53 -21.95
CA THR A 594 -3.93 29.45 -22.70
C THR A 594 -3.66 28.14 -21.98
N PHE A 595 -4.69 27.30 -21.91
CA PHE A 595 -4.61 25.94 -21.41
C PHE A 595 -4.55 24.98 -22.61
N THR A 596 -3.53 24.14 -22.68
CA THR A 596 -3.38 23.10 -23.70
C THR A 596 -3.87 21.76 -23.18
N ASP A 597 -3.95 20.76 -24.06
CA ASP A 597 -4.32 19.39 -23.70
C ASP A 597 -3.36 18.82 -22.63
N GLU A 598 -3.95 18.25 -21.58
CA GLU A 598 -3.26 17.71 -20.42
C GLU A 598 -2.42 16.49 -20.78
N ALA A 599 -2.98 15.54 -21.55
CA ALA A 599 -2.30 14.29 -21.87
C ALA A 599 -1.12 14.52 -22.83
N GLU A 600 -1.28 15.40 -23.83
CA GLU A 600 -0.18 15.82 -24.71
C GLU A 600 0.94 16.50 -23.91
N ALA A 601 0.59 17.35 -22.94
CA ALA A 601 1.56 18.02 -22.08
C ALA A 601 2.31 17.03 -21.17
N ILE A 602 1.59 16.11 -20.53
CA ILE A 602 2.18 15.04 -19.69
C ILE A 602 3.16 14.22 -20.52
N ASN A 603 2.74 13.68 -21.66
CA ASN A 603 3.59 12.82 -22.51
C ASN A 603 4.88 13.51 -22.95
N LYS A 604 4.78 14.78 -23.34
CA LYS A 604 5.96 15.57 -23.70
C LYS A 604 6.97 15.66 -22.56
N TYR A 605 6.51 15.90 -21.33
CA TYR A 605 7.42 16.08 -20.19
C TYR A 605 7.84 14.77 -19.54
N THR A 606 7.07 13.70 -19.69
CA THR A 606 7.50 12.33 -19.42
C THR A 606 8.71 11.97 -20.29
N GLU A 607 8.67 12.23 -21.60
CA GLU A 607 9.83 11.99 -22.49
C GLU A 607 11.07 12.79 -22.04
N VAL A 608 10.90 14.06 -21.68
CA VAL A 608 11.99 14.92 -21.17
C VAL A 608 12.58 14.39 -19.86
N LEU A 609 11.75 13.88 -18.95
CA LEU A 609 12.20 13.30 -17.68
C LEU A 609 12.98 12.00 -17.91
N LYS A 610 12.50 11.13 -18.81
CA LYS A 610 13.20 9.91 -19.21
C LYS A 610 14.55 10.19 -19.84
N GLU A 611 14.66 11.21 -20.70
CA GLU A 611 15.96 11.64 -21.27
C GLU A 611 16.96 12.09 -20.18
N LYS A 612 16.46 12.49 -19.00
CA LYS A 612 17.26 12.84 -17.82
C LYS A 612 17.56 11.64 -16.92
N GLY A 613 17.08 10.44 -17.25
CA GLY A 613 17.23 9.22 -16.44
C GLY A 613 16.33 9.20 -15.20
N VAL A 614 15.18 9.87 -15.28
CA VAL A 614 14.14 9.81 -14.25
C VAL A 614 13.14 8.73 -14.67
N GLU A 615 13.02 7.68 -13.85
CA GLU A 615 12.15 6.53 -14.11
C GLU A 615 11.03 6.40 -13.06
N THR A 616 10.94 7.32 -12.09
CA THR A 616 9.77 7.44 -11.20
C THR A 616 9.06 8.75 -11.52
N ILE A 617 7.84 8.69 -12.06
CA ILE A 617 7.09 9.84 -12.57
C ILE A 617 5.70 9.94 -11.94
N VAL A 618 5.47 11.07 -11.27
CA VAL A 618 4.22 11.43 -10.60
C VAL A 618 3.58 12.61 -11.31
N VAL A 619 2.28 12.57 -11.51
CA VAL A 619 1.49 13.66 -12.10
C VAL A 619 0.56 14.25 -11.03
N LEU A 620 0.66 15.57 -10.83
CA LEU A 620 -0.29 16.38 -10.08
C LEU A 620 -1.27 16.98 -11.10
N ALA A 621 -2.47 16.41 -11.20
CA ALA A 621 -3.47 16.82 -12.17
C ALA A 621 -4.67 17.42 -11.46
N HIS A 622 -4.97 18.69 -11.71
CA HIS A 622 -6.20 19.28 -11.25
C HIS A 622 -7.38 18.91 -12.18
N ASN A 623 -7.64 17.62 -12.37
CA ASN A 623 -8.72 17.11 -13.23
C ASN A 623 -9.63 16.17 -12.43
N PRO A 624 -10.93 16.12 -12.77
CA PRO A 624 -11.91 15.30 -12.05
C PRO A 624 -11.62 13.81 -12.22
N SER A 625 -11.77 13.07 -11.13
CA SER A 625 -11.70 11.60 -11.08
C SER A 625 -12.82 11.03 -10.21
N PHE A 626 -13.19 9.77 -10.40
CA PHE A 626 -14.07 9.04 -9.47
C PHE A 626 -13.78 7.55 -9.51
N SER A 627 -13.86 6.86 -8.36
CA SER A 627 -14.05 5.41 -8.28
C SER A 627 -14.97 5.02 -7.11
N ARG A 628 -15.43 3.76 -7.06
CA ARG A 628 -15.98 3.17 -5.84
C ARG A 628 -14.86 2.81 -4.87
N PHE A 629 -15.21 2.60 -3.60
CA PHE A 629 -14.26 2.19 -2.55
C PHE A 629 -13.52 0.87 -2.84
N ASP A 630 -14.08 -0.01 -3.67
CA ASP A 630 -13.45 -1.26 -4.13
C ASP A 630 -12.61 -1.06 -5.41
N GLY A 631 -12.34 0.19 -5.79
CA GLY A 631 -11.61 0.57 -7.00
C GLY A 631 -12.39 0.42 -8.31
N THR A 632 -13.63 -0.08 -8.28
CA THR A 632 -14.41 -0.33 -9.49
C THR A 632 -15.17 0.91 -9.98
N ASN A 633 -15.68 0.84 -11.22
CA ASN A 633 -16.46 1.93 -11.85
C ASN A 633 -15.69 3.26 -11.89
N ALA A 634 -14.39 3.19 -12.21
CA ALA A 634 -13.55 4.35 -12.42
C ALA A 634 -14.01 5.16 -13.65
N GLY A 635 -14.03 6.49 -13.54
CA GLY A 635 -14.42 7.38 -14.64
C GLY A 635 -14.02 8.83 -14.38
N GLU A 636 -14.55 9.73 -15.21
CA GLU A 636 -14.17 11.14 -15.35
C GLU A 636 -12.85 11.36 -16.12
N GLU A 637 -12.47 12.62 -16.31
CA GLU A 637 -11.42 13.04 -17.23
C GLU A 637 -10.03 12.50 -16.87
N LEU A 638 -9.64 12.50 -15.60
CA LEU A 638 -8.32 12.01 -15.19
C LEU A 638 -8.15 10.51 -15.48
N VAL A 639 -9.23 9.73 -15.40
CA VAL A 639 -9.22 8.30 -15.76
C VAL A 639 -9.04 8.11 -17.26
N GLU A 640 -9.53 9.02 -18.10
CA GLU A 640 -9.25 9.01 -19.53
C GLU A 640 -7.83 9.51 -19.84
N ILE A 641 -7.33 10.52 -19.14
CA ILE A 641 -5.94 10.96 -19.24
C ILE A 641 -4.99 9.80 -18.91
N ALA A 642 -5.21 9.07 -17.81
CA ALA A 642 -4.38 7.93 -17.40
C ALA A 642 -4.25 6.84 -18.48
N LYS A 643 -5.26 6.65 -19.34
CA LYS A 643 -5.23 5.70 -20.47
C LYS A 643 -4.48 6.21 -21.70
N ASN A 644 -4.25 7.51 -21.78
CA ASN A 644 -3.68 8.18 -22.96
C ASN A 644 -2.29 8.75 -22.69
N VAL A 645 -1.81 8.70 -21.45
CA VAL A 645 -0.45 9.05 -21.08
C VAL A 645 0.49 7.85 -21.16
N ASP A 646 1.77 8.14 -21.31
CA ASP A 646 2.86 7.16 -21.44
C ASP A 646 2.87 6.17 -20.26
N ASP A 647 3.24 4.92 -20.52
CA ASP A 647 3.25 3.84 -19.54
C ASP A 647 4.25 4.05 -18.40
N GLU A 648 5.16 5.01 -18.57
CA GLU A 648 6.18 5.39 -17.59
C GLU A 648 5.65 6.35 -16.53
N VAL A 649 4.39 6.79 -16.63
CA VAL A 649 3.72 7.52 -15.55
C VAL A 649 3.22 6.52 -14.50
N ASP A 650 3.70 6.64 -13.26
CA ASP A 650 3.40 5.70 -12.19
C ASP A 650 2.11 6.08 -11.42
N VAL A 651 1.96 7.38 -11.11
CA VAL A 651 0.93 7.88 -10.20
C VAL A 651 0.31 9.17 -10.73
N LEU A 652 -1.02 9.29 -10.66
CA LEU A 652 -1.78 10.50 -10.95
C LEU A 652 -2.63 10.90 -9.72
N LEU A 653 -2.34 12.07 -9.17
CA LEU A 653 -3.11 12.69 -8.08
C LEU A 653 -4.10 13.69 -8.68
N GLY A 654 -5.39 13.43 -8.49
CA GLY A 654 -6.51 14.21 -9.02
C GLY A 654 -7.08 15.29 -8.09
N GLY A 655 -8.08 16.03 -8.58
CA GLY A 655 -8.82 17.05 -7.82
C GLY A 655 -10.11 17.51 -8.51
N HIS A 656 -10.50 18.77 -8.29
CA HIS A 656 -11.57 19.51 -8.96
C HIS A 656 -13.01 19.12 -8.59
N ASN A 657 -13.40 17.85 -8.68
CA ASN A 657 -14.80 17.44 -8.43
C ASN A 657 -15.08 17.00 -6.97
N HIS A 658 -14.07 17.04 -6.11
CA HIS A 658 -14.13 16.72 -4.67
C HIS A 658 -14.60 15.29 -4.35
N ALA A 659 -14.41 14.37 -5.30
CA ALA A 659 -14.80 12.98 -5.18
C ALA A 659 -13.74 12.11 -4.48
N PHE A 660 -14.13 10.88 -4.17
CA PHE A 660 -13.21 9.81 -3.81
C PHE A 660 -12.74 9.11 -5.07
N THR A 661 -11.43 8.88 -5.17
CA THR A 661 -10.83 7.96 -6.15
C THR A 661 -9.68 7.23 -5.49
N ASN A 662 -9.69 5.90 -5.61
CA ASN A 662 -8.54 5.03 -5.39
C ASN A 662 -8.71 3.85 -6.35
N THR A 663 -7.90 3.79 -7.39
CA THR A 663 -7.98 2.76 -8.43
C THR A 663 -6.66 2.65 -9.19
N VAL A 664 -6.51 1.58 -9.98
CA VAL A 664 -5.41 1.42 -10.92
C VAL A 664 -5.97 1.45 -12.34
N VAL A 665 -5.44 2.33 -13.17
CA VAL A 665 -5.83 2.50 -14.58
C VAL A 665 -4.59 2.25 -15.43
N ASP A 666 -4.62 1.18 -16.22
CA ASP A 666 -3.53 0.86 -17.17
C ASP A 666 -2.13 0.79 -16.52
N GLY A 667 -2.06 0.13 -15.36
CA GLY A 667 -0.84 0.00 -14.55
C GLY A 667 -0.55 1.18 -13.62
N LYS A 668 -1.28 2.29 -13.73
CA LYS A 668 -1.00 3.56 -13.05
C LYS A 668 -1.95 3.78 -11.87
N ILE A 669 -1.43 4.23 -10.74
CA ILE A 669 -2.25 4.55 -9.55
C ILE A 669 -2.96 5.88 -9.80
N VAL A 670 -4.29 5.92 -9.64
CA VAL A 670 -5.08 7.15 -9.74
C VAL A 670 -5.83 7.39 -8.43
N VAL A 671 -5.54 8.51 -7.77
CA VAL A 671 -6.07 8.82 -6.44
C VAL A 671 -6.62 10.23 -6.34
N GLN A 672 -7.63 10.42 -5.48
CA GLN A 672 -8.19 11.72 -5.13
C GLN A 672 -8.88 11.66 -3.76
N SER A 673 -8.64 12.67 -2.93
CA SER A 673 -8.89 12.66 -1.49
C SER A 673 -9.99 13.62 -1.02
N TYR A 674 -11.16 13.57 -1.67
CA TYR A 674 -12.27 14.48 -1.37
C TYR A 674 -11.86 15.96 -1.49
N SER A 675 -12.05 16.77 -0.45
CA SER A 675 -11.68 18.19 -0.40
C SER A 675 -11.62 18.72 1.03
N SER A 676 -11.23 20.00 1.19
CA SER A 676 -11.27 20.75 2.46
C SER A 676 -10.45 20.13 3.59
N GLY A 677 -9.41 19.35 3.25
CA GLY A 677 -8.56 18.65 4.21
C GLY A 677 -9.29 17.56 5.01
N THR A 678 -10.46 17.10 4.53
CA THR A 678 -11.23 16.02 5.19
C THR A 678 -10.61 14.64 5.01
N ALA A 679 -9.73 14.49 4.03
CA ALA A 679 -8.86 13.35 3.82
C ALA A 679 -7.58 13.80 3.09
N PHE A 680 -6.62 12.87 2.96
CA PHE A 680 -5.45 12.97 2.09
C PHE A 680 -5.19 11.61 1.43
N SER A 681 -4.52 11.61 0.28
CA SER A 681 -4.04 10.40 -0.40
C SER A 681 -2.73 9.95 0.24
N ASP A 682 -2.60 8.67 0.52
CA ASP A 682 -1.37 8.04 1.03
C ASP A 682 -0.97 6.94 0.03
N VAL A 683 0.11 7.17 -0.72
CA VAL A 683 0.60 6.26 -1.76
C VAL A 683 1.98 5.75 -1.37
N ASP A 684 2.14 4.44 -1.23
CA ASP A 684 3.42 3.80 -0.96
C ASP A 684 3.93 3.09 -2.22
N LEU A 685 5.17 3.38 -2.62
CA LEU A 685 5.85 2.83 -3.78
C LEU A 685 7.10 2.05 -3.36
N LEU A 686 7.35 0.93 -4.02
CA LEU A 686 8.61 0.20 -3.97
C LEU A 686 9.40 0.45 -5.24
N ILE A 687 10.58 1.05 -5.10
CA ILE A 687 11.42 1.48 -6.22
C ILE A 687 12.63 0.58 -6.33
N HIS A 688 12.94 0.17 -7.56
CA HIS A 688 14.13 -0.61 -7.85
C HIS A 688 15.38 0.26 -7.67
N PRO A 689 16.32 -0.06 -6.77
CA PRO A 689 17.41 0.85 -6.41
C PRO A 689 18.40 1.12 -7.56
N LYS A 690 18.53 0.21 -8.54
CA LYS A 690 19.35 0.44 -9.74
C LYS A 690 18.66 1.16 -10.87
N THR A 691 17.55 0.61 -11.37
CA THR A 691 16.84 1.18 -12.52
C THR A 691 16.13 2.46 -12.14
N LYS A 692 15.79 2.65 -10.85
CA LYS A 692 14.99 3.77 -10.33
C LYS A 692 13.52 3.73 -10.76
N ASP A 693 13.10 2.61 -11.34
CA ASP A 693 11.74 2.35 -11.80
C ASP A 693 10.88 1.81 -10.65
N VAL A 694 9.56 2.04 -10.71
CA VAL A 694 8.60 1.55 -9.71
C VAL A 694 8.33 0.06 -9.97
N ILE A 695 8.55 -0.77 -8.94
CA ILE A 695 8.29 -2.21 -8.98
C ILE A 695 6.81 -2.48 -8.70
N SER A 696 6.26 -1.78 -7.71
CA SER A 696 4.89 -1.93 -7.24
C SER A 696 4.50 -0.74 -6.39
N GLY A 697 3.21 -0.48 -6.27
CA GLY A 697 2.69 0.49 -5.34
C GLY A 697 1.27 0.17 -4.90
N ASN A 698 0.87 0.79 -3.80
CA ASN A 698 -0.49 0.76 -3.27
C ASN A 698 -0.87 2.15 -2.78
N ALA A 699 -2.17 2.40 -2.67
CA ALA A 699 -2.68 3.67 -2.19
C ALA A 699 -3.86 3.47 -1.25
N ASP A 700 -4.02 4.41 -0.32
CA ASP A 700 -5.20 4.58 0.53
C ASP A 700 -5.63 6.05 0.55
N ILE A 701 -6.89 6.30 0.94
CA ILE A 701 -7.43 7.64 1.15
C ILE A 701 -7.79 7.78 2.63
N VAL A 702 -6.94 8.49 3.36
CA VAL A 702 -6.98 8.54 4.82
C VAL A 702 -7.81 9.73 5.29
N SER A 703 -8.93 9.47 5.96
CA SER A 703 -9.79 10.51 6.52
C SER A 703 -9.20 11.14 7.80
N THR A 704 -9.30 12.47 7.93
CA THR A 704 -8.72 13.25 9.03
C THR A 704 -9.67 13.38 10.22
N TYR A 705 -10.06 12.25 10.80
CA TYR A 705 -11.01 12.22 11.92
C TYR A 705 -10.49 12.92 13.18
N ARG A 706 -11.26 13.88 13.67
CA ARG A 706 -10.85 14.75 14.79
C ARG A 706 -10.89 14.07 16.15
N ASP A 707 -11.59 12.94 16.28
CA ASP A 707 -11.70 12.16 17.52
C ASP A 707 -10.65 11.05 17.64
N LYS A 708 -9.74 10.93 16.66
CA LYS A 708 -8.72 9.86 16.58
C LYS A 708 -7.30 10.33 16.82
N ILE A 709 -7.06 11.64 16.83
CA ILE A 709 -5.74 12.24 17.03
C ILE A 709 -5.89 13.58 17.73
N GLU A 710 -4.86 13.97 18.48
CA GLU A 710 -4.76 15.34 19.00
C GLU A 710 -4.34 16.30 17.86
N PRO A 711 -4.87 17.53 17.84
CA PRO A 711 -4.47 18.52 16.83
C PRO A 711 -3.00 18.91 16.97
N ASP A 712 -2.35 19.22 15.86
CA ASP A 712 -1.00 19.74 15.86
C ASP A 712 -0.96 21.11 16.56
N ALA A 713 -0.16 21.21 17.62
CA ALA A 713 -0.18 22.38 18.49
C ALA A 713 0.36 23.66 17.83
N GLU A 714 1.30 23.53 16.91
CA GLU A 714 1.94 24.66 16.23
C GLU A 714 1.04 25.21 15.14
N ILE A 715 0.50 24.33 14.28
CA ILE A 715 -0.47 24.70 13.25
C ILE A 715 -1.75 25.24 13.87
N LYS A 716 -2.20 24.68 14.99
CA LYS A 716 -3.31 25.23 15.75
C LYS A 716 -3.01 26.66 16.23
N ALA A 717 -1.82 26.93 16.75
CA ALA A 717 -1.45 28.27 17.21
C ALA A 717 -1.43 29.29 16.06
N MET A 718 -0.96 28.89 14.87
CA MET A 718 -1.03 29.72 13.66
C MET A 718 -2.49 30.01 13.29
N LEU A 719 -3.34 28.99 13.24
CA LEU A 719 -4.78 29.13 12.96
C LEU A 719 -5.45 30.08 13.95
N ASP A 720 -5.23 29.88 15.25
CA ASP A 720 -5.82 30.71 16.31
C ASP A 720 -5.41 32.18 16.14
N SER A 721 -4.16 32.47 15.79
CA SER A 721 -3.69 33.83 15.51
C SER A 721 -4.45 34.47 14.35
N TYR A 722 -4.62 33.75 13.23
CA TYR A 722 -5.37 34.29 12.08
C TYR A 722 -6.86 34.48 12.40
N LEU A 723 -7.46 33.57 13.18
CA LEU A 723 -8.83 33.70 13.66
C LEU A 723 -9.01 34.95 14.54
N GLU A 724 -8.08 35.21 15.46
CA GLU A 724 -8.08 36.43 16.28
C GLU A 724 -8.00 37.69 15.41
N ASP A 725 -7.25 37.62 14.32
CA ASP A 725 -7.00 38.75 13.42
C ASP A 725 -8.22 39.11 12.56
N VAL A 726 -8.98 38.11 12.11
CA VAL A 726 -10.22 38.35 11.34
C VAL A 726 -11.46 38.46 12.24
N ALA A 727 -11.39 38.09 13.52
CA ALA A 727 -12.50 38.11 14.46
C ALA A 727 -13.28 39.44 14.51
N PRO A 728 -12.65 40.63 14.43
CA PRO A 728 -13.40 41.89 14.40
C PRO A 728 -14.34 42.03 13.19
N ILE A 729 -13.96 41.46 12.04
CA ILE A 729 -14.80 41.45 10.82
C ILE A 729 -15.87 40.37 10.96
N LEU A 730 -15.47 39.14 11.32
CA LEU A 730 -16.40 38.00 11.40
C LEU A 730 -17.54 38.24 12.40
N ASN A 731 -17.24 38.85 13.54
CA ASN A 731 -18.20 39.11 14.60
C ASN A 731 -18.92 40.45 14.48
N GLU A 732 -18.72 41.19 13.37
CA GLU A 732 -19.45 42.44 13.15
C GLU A 732 -20.95 42.13 13.03
N VAL A 733 -21.76 42.70 13.91
CA VAL A 733 -23.22 42.67 13.79
C VAL A 733 -23.62 43.63 12.66
N ILE A 734 -24.13 43.07 11.57
CA ILE A 734 -24.51 43.81 10.36
C ILE A 734 -26.01 44.17 10.34
N GLY A 735 -26.82 43.52 11.18
CA GLY A 735 -28.24 43.81 11.35
C GLY A 735 -28.92 42.80 12.27
N THR A 736 -30.25 42.72 12.18
CA THR A 736 -31.07 41.79 12.96
C THR A 736 -32.18 41.18 12.11
N THR A 737 -32.69 40.02 12.51
CA THR A 737 -33.93 39.45 11.96
C THR A 737 -34.84 38.98 13.09
N PRO A 738 -36.15 39.29 13.05
CA PRO A 738 -37.09 38.87 14.07
C PRO A 738 -37.45 37.39 13.96
N ASN A 739 -37.16 36.74 12.82
CA ASN A 739 -37.49 35.34 12.54
C ASN A 739 -36.29 34.59 11.92
N TYR A 740 -36.31 33.26 12.03
CA TYR A 740 -35.39 32.39 11.28
C TYR A 740 -35.58 32.58 9.76
N ILE A 741 -34.47 32.76 9.02
CA ILE A 741 -34.49 32.90 7.56
C ILE A 741 -33.98 31.60 6.95
N SER A 742 -34.92 30.80 6.43
CA SER A 742 -34.61 29.50 5.82
C SER A 742 -34.26 29.62 4.34
N ARG A 743 -33.24 28.88 3.91
CA ARG A 743 -32.91 28.57 2.52
C ARG A 743 -33.77 27.45 1.94
N GLU A 744 -34.46 26.68 2.79
CA GLU A 744 -35.35 25.61 2.36
C GLU A 744 -36.44 26.17 1.45
N THR A 745 -36.59 25.55 0.29
CA THR A 745 -37.56 25.98 -0.71
C THR A 745 -38.92 25.35 -0.44
N ASN A 746 -39.98 26.11 -0.73
CA ASN A 746 -41.34 25.58 -0.72
C ASN A 746 -41.59 24.67 -1.95
N ALA A 747 -42.80 24.12 -2.06
CA ALA A 747 -43.20 23.26 -3.19
C ALA A 747 -43.13 23.93 -4.58
N SER A 748 -43.04 25.27 -4.64
CA SER A 748 -42.84 26.04 -5.88
C SER A 748 -41.39 26.45 -6.11
N GLY A 749 -40.45 26.06 -5.24
CA GLY A 749 -39.03 26.40 -5.35
C GLY A 749 -38.62 27.73 -4.73
N GLU A 750 -39.51 28.48 -4.08
CA GLU A 750 -39.22 29.78 -3.45
C GLU A 750 -38.76 29.60 -2.00
N SER A 751 -37.72 30.33 -1.57
CA SER A 751 -37.26 30.39 -0.18
C SER A 751 -37.11 31.82 0.31
N ALA A 752 -37.24 32.04 1.63
CA ALA A 752 -37.09 33.36 2.24
C ALA A 752 -35.65 33.87 2.07
N MET A 753 -34.65 33.01 2.24
CA MET A 753 -33.25 33.39 2.03
C MET A 753 -32.95 33.78 0.58
N GLY A 754 -33.48 33.01 -0.38
CA GLY A 754 -33.33 33.32 -1.79
C GLY A 754 -33.94 34.69 -2.15
N ASN A 755 -35.11 35.01 -1.58
CA ASN A 755 -35.74 36.31 -1.76
C ASN A 755 -34.87 37.45 -1.20
N LEU A 756 -34.30 37.28 -0.01
CA LEU A 756 -33.41 38.27 0.61
C LEU A 756 -32.19 38.57 -0.28
N ILE A 757 -31.55 37.54 -0.82
CA ILE A 757 -30.38 37.69 -1.69
C ILE A 757 -30.76 38.36 -3.02
N ALA A 758 -31.84 37.91 -3.66
CA ALA A 758 -32.28 38.55 -4.90
C ALA A 758 -32.68 40.02 -4.68
N ASP A 759 -33.26 40.36 -3.52
CA ASP A 759 -33.57 41.72 -3.14
C ASP A 759 -32.33 42.56 -2.87
N SER A 760 -31.32 42.01 -2.19
CA SER A 760 -30.06 42.71 -1.94
C SER A 760 -29.33 43.03 -3.24
N MET A 761 -29.27 42.06 -4.17
CA MET A 761 -28.71 42.25 -5.52
C MET A 761 -29.41 43.39 -6.25
N ARG A 762 -30.75 43.33 -6.34
CA ARG A 762 -31.55 44.33 -7.06
C ARG A 762 -31.46 45.71 -6.41
N TRP A 763 -31.45 45.79 -5.08
CA TRP A 763 -31.35 47.04 -4.34
C TRP A 763 -29.98 47.70 -4.55
N GLN A 764 -28.91 46.91 -4.49
CA GLN A 764 -27.54 47.39 -4.66
C GLN A 764 -27.30 47.95 -6.07
N THR A 765 -27.78 47.25 -7.10
CA THR A 765 -27.52 47.62 -8.50
C THR A 765 -28.56 48.56 -9.10
N GLY A 766 -29.73 48.68 -8.48
CA GLY A 766 -30.84 49.49 -8.96
C GLY A 766 -31.49 48.99 -10.25
N THR A 767 -31.35 47.69 -10.59
CA THR A 767 -31.93 47.10 -11.81
C THR A 767 -33.43 46.82 -11.68
N ASP A 768 -34.10 46.63 -12.81
CA ASP A 768 -35.53 46.29 -12.85
C ASP A 768 -35.78 44.97 -12.12
N PHE A 769 -34.97 43.95 -12.41
CA PHE A 769 -35.07 42.60 -11.85
C PHE A 769 -33.71 42.07 -11.38
N ALA A 770 -33.74 41.04 -10.54
CA ALA A 770 -32.56 40.24 -10.22
C ALA A 770 -32.90 38.75 -10.20
N PHE A 771 -31.93 37.92 -10.59
CA PHE A 771 -32.03 36.46 -10.59
C PHE A 771 -30.79 35.88 -9.93
N MET A 772 -31.02 34.98 -8.99
CA MET A 772 -29.97 34.22 -8.31
C MET A 772 -30.11 32.74 -8.68
N ASN A 773 -29.00 32.01 -8.78
CA ASN A 773 -29.06 30.56 -8.93
C ASN A 773 -29.25 29.91 -7.56
N SER A 774 -30.11 28.89 -7.46
CA SER A 774 -30.42 28.26 -6.16
C SER A 774 -29.20 27.63 -5.49
N GLY A 775 -28.21 27.17 -6.26
CA GLY A 775 -26.95 26.63 -5.75
C GLY A 775 -26.07 27.65 -5.05
N GLY A 776 -26.30 28.95 -5.29
CA GLY A 776 -25.60 30.06 -4.65
C GLY A 776 -26.09 30.43 -3.25
N VAL A 777 -27.18 29.83 -2.77
CA VAL A 777 -27.74 30.06 -1.43
C VAL A 777 -27.30 28.94 -0.48
N ARG A 778 -26.30 29.20 0.37
CA ARG A 778 -25.55 28.14 1.07
C ARG A 778 -25.95 27.89 2.51
N GLY A 779 -26.51 28.90 3.17
CA GLY A 779 -26.81 28.86 4.60
C GLY A 779 -28.16 29.45 4.96
N ASP A 780 -28.53 29.21 6.21
CA ASP A 780 -29.67 29.84 6.89
C ASP A 780 -29.15 30.95 7.81
N ILE A 781 -30.03 31.87 8.21
CA ILE A 781 -29.72 32.87 9.25
C ILE A 781 -30.66 32.65 10.44
N ASN A 782 -30.08 32.54 11.63
CA ASN A 782 -30.83 32.37 12.87
C ASN A 782 -31.59 33.66 13.24
N GLN A 783 -32.63 33.50 14.05
CA GLN A 783 -33.31 34.65 14.66
C GLN A 783 -32.35 35.41 15.59
N GLY A 784 -32.36 36.75 15.52
CA GLY A 784 -31.57 37.61 16.41
C GLY A 784 -30.63 38.54 15.66
N GLU A 785 -29.44 38.76 16.21
CA GLU A 785 -28.35 39.48 15.57
C GLU A 785 -27.85 38.69 14.36
N ILE A 786 -27.60 39.39 13.26
CA ILE A 786 -27.00 38.84 12.05
C ILE A 786 -25.57 39.35 12.02
N THR A 787 -24.62 38.43 12.01
CA THR A 787 -23.19 38.74 11.89
C THR A 787 -22.72 38.70 10.44
N TRP A 788 -21.58 39.35 10.16
CA TRP A 788 -20.94 39.23 8.85
C TRP A 788 -20.57 37.78 8.53
N LYS A 789 -20.11 37.00 9.53
CA LYS A 789 -19.83 35.56 9.37
C LYS A 789 -21.07 34.77 8.91
N GLU A 790 -22.25 35.08 9.44
CA GLU A 790 -23.49 34.45 9.00
C GLU A 790 -23.83 34.84 7.55
N ALA A 791 -23.66 36.11 7.17
CA ALA A 791 -23.84 36.54 5.78
C ALA A 791 -22.87 35.83 4.82
N PHE A 792 -21.60 35.69 5.20
CA PHE A 792 -20.61 34.92 4.44
C PHE A 792 -21.03 33.46 4.31
N THR A 793 -21.50 32.84 5.39
CA THR A 793 -21.99 31.44 5.36
C THR A 793 -23.16 31.26 4.37
N VAL A 794 -23.95 32.30 4.15
CA VAL A 794 -25.04 32.32 3.17
C VAL A 794 -24.52 32.49 1.72
N GLN A 795 -23.56 33.41 1.49
CA GLN A 795 -22.94 33.68 0.18
C GLN A 795 -21.40 33.60 0.25
N PRO A 796 -20.80 32.40 0.27
CA PRO A 796 -19.37 32.22 0.52
C PRO A 796 -18.50 32.34 -0.75
N PHE A 797 -19.10 32.48 -1.93
CA PHE A 797 -18.38 32.38 -3.21
C PHE A 797 -17.71 33.68 -3.65
N GLY A 798 -18.09 34.82 -3.06
CA GLY A 798 -17.54 36.13 -3.45
C GLY A 798 -17.77 36.48 -4.92
N ASN A 799 -18.92 36.10 -5.49
CA ASN A 799 -19.20 36.37 -6.90
C ASN A 799 -19.42 37.86 -7.13
N ASP A 800 -19.00 38.40 -8.27
CA ASP A 800 -19.39 39.75 -8.65
C ASP A 800 -20.84 39.82 -9.12
N LEU A 801 -21.54 40.90 -8.75
CA LEU A 801 -22.81 41.23 -9.38
C LEU A 801 -22.61 41.81 -10.78
N VAL A 802 -23.31 41.26 -11.76
CA VAL A 802 -23.25 41.66 -13.16
C VAL A 802 -24.59 42.20 -13.61
N LYS A 803 -24.59 43.47 -14.00
CA LYS A 803 -25.72 44.15 -14.62
C LYS A 803 -25.70 43.94 -16.12
N MET A 804 -26.87 43.71 -16.71
CA MET A 804 -27.03 43.60 -18.16
C MET A 804 -28.43 43.99 -18.62
N ASN A 805 -28.57 44.30 -19.90
CA ASN A 805 -29.85 44.59 -20.55
C ASN A 805 -30.34 43.37 -21.33
N VAL A 806 -31.57 42.93 -21.08
CA VAL A 806 -32.18 41.77 -21.74
C VAL A 806 -33.62 42.07 -22.17
N THR A 807 -34.10 41.40 -23.21
CA THR A 807 -35.52 41.47 -23.61
C THR A 807 -36.40 40.59 -22.73
N GLY A 808 -37.70 40.87 -22.65
CA GLY A 808 -38.66 39.98 -21.98
C GLY A 808 -38.63 38.54 -22.52
N ALA A 809 -38.38 38.37 -23.82
CA ALA A 809 -38.20 37.06 -24.44
C ALA A 809 -36.96 36.33 -23.88
N GLN A 810 -35.84 37.04 -23.70
CA GLN A 810 -34.63 36.47 -23.09
C GLN A 810 -34.84 36.13 -21.61
N ILE A 811 -35.62 36.94 -20.88
CA ILE A 811 -36.03 36.62 -19.49
C ILE A 811 -36.86 35.32 -19.47
N LYS A 812 -37.82 35.15 -20.40
CA LYS A 812 -38.57 33.89 -20.51
C LYS A 812 -37.62 32.73 -20.79
N THR A 813 -36.69 32.87 -21.75
CA THR A 813 -35.69 31.82 -22.03
C THR A 813 -34.85 31.47 -20.80
N LEU A 814 -34.37 32.47 -20.06
CA LEU A 814 -33.61 32.27 -18.82
C LEU A 814 -34.41 31.45 -17.81
N LEU A 815 -35.67 31.82 -17.58
CA LEU A 815 -36.56 31.10 -16.67
C LEU A 815 -36.89 29.68 -17.17
N GLU A 816 -36.99 29.46 -18.47
CA GLU A 816 -37.19 28.11 -19.03
C GLU A 816 -35.95 27.20 -18.87
N GLN A 817 -34.75 27.79 -18.78
CA GLN A 817 -33.50 27.05 -18.58
C GLN A 817 -33.35 26.45 -17.17
N GLN A 818 -34.27 26.73 -16.24
CA GLN A 818 -34.29 26.16 -14.89
C GLN A 818 -34.50 24.63 -14.86
N TRP A 819 -34.93 24.02 -15.97
CA TRP A 819 -35.22 22.59 -16.07
C TRP A 819 -34.21 21.81 -16.94
N GLY A 820 -32.91 22.02 -16.68
CA GLY A 820 -31.82 21.25 -17.28
C GLY A 820 -31.67 19.82 -16.72
N SER A 821 -30.44 19.30 -16.68
CA SER A 821 -30.11 17.97 -16.12
C SER A 821 -30.48 17.82 -14.63
N LYS A 822 -30.51 18.94 -13.90
CA LYS A 822 -31.09 19.08 -12.56
C LYS A 822 -32.05 20.26 -12.58
N VAL A 823 -33.20 20.13 -11.91
CA VAL A 823 -34.17 21.22 -11.78
C VAL A 823 -33.68 22.22 -10.73
N ARG A 824 -33.50 23.49 -11.11
CA ARG A 824 -32.97 24.57 -10.26
C ARG A 824 -33.85 25.81 -10.38
N ILE A 825 -34.90 25.88 -9.57
CA ILE A 825 -35.76 27.07 -9.51
C ILE A 825 -34.97 28.22 -8.88
N MET A 826 -34.84 29.33 -9.60
CA MET A 826 -34.08 30.51 -9.24
C MET A 826 -34.85 31.40 -8.27
N PRO A 827 -34.20 31.88 -7.20
CA PRO A 827 -34.69 33.04 -6.48
C PRO A 827 -34.71 34.30 -7.36
N ILE A 828 -35.75 35.11 -7.20
CA ILE A 828 -36.05 36.26 -8.06
C ILE A 828 -36.46 37.50 -7.27
N SER A 829 -36.19 38.68 -7.83
CA SER A 829 -36.66 39.97 -7.31
C SER A 829 -37.19 40.88 -8.41
N GLY A 830 -38.19 41.69 -8.06
CA GLY A 830 -38.84 42.67 -8.94
C GLY A 830 -39.99 42.13 -9.82
N LEU A 831 -40.19 40.81 -9.85
CA LEU A 831 -41.24 40.14 -10.62
C LEU A 831 -41.81 38.91 -9.91
N LYS A 832 -42.94 38.42 -10.41
CA LYS A 832 -43.56 37.13 -10.06
C LYS A 832 -43.68 36.24 -11.30
N VAL A 833 -43.45 34.95 -11.11
CA VAL A 833 -43.48 33.91 -12.15
C VAL A 833 -44.43 32.81 -11.75
N SER A 834 -45.26 32.38 -12.69
CA SER A 834 -46.02 31.12 -12.55
C SER A 834 -45.58 30.10 -13.58
N TYR A 835 -45.39 28.85 -13.17
CA TYR A 835 -44.96 27.77 -14.07
C TYR A 835 -45.82 26.51 -13.93
N ASP A 836 -45.85 25.69 -14.98
CA ASP A 836 -46.51 24.39 -15.03
C ASP A 836 -45.52 23.33 -15.56
N GLU A 837 -45.09 22.44 -14.66
CA GLU A 837 -44.12 21.38 -14.97
C GLU A 837 -44.65 20.32 -15.93
N SER A 838 -45.97 20.21 -16.10
CA SER A 838 -46.58 19.25 -17.03
C SER A 838 -46.44 19.66 -18.49
N ARG A 839 -46.09 20.93 -18.76
CA ARG A 839 -45.84 21.45 -20.10
C ARG A 839 -44.48 20.97 -20.63
N ALA A 840 -44.36 21.00 -21.96
CA ALA A 840 -43.12 20.63 -22.65
C ALA A 840 -41.95 21.54 -22.21
N ALA A 841 -40.73 20.98 -22.23
CA ALA A 841 -39.52 21.76 -21.95
C ALA A 841 -39.42 22.95 -22.91
N GLY A 842 -39.08 24.12 -22.38
CA GLY A 842 -39.08 25.40 -23.12
C GLY A 842 -40.43 26.15 -23.14
N ASP A 843 -41.48 25.56 -22.57
CA ASP A 843 -42.81 26.18 -22.47
C ASP A 843 -43.46 25.97 -21.10
N ARG A 844 -42.67 25.86 -20.03
CA ARG A 844 -43.15 25.66 -18.65
C ARG A 844 -43.53 26.98 -17.97
N ILE A 845 -42.98 28.10 -18.41
CA ILE A 845 -43.31 29.43 -17.86
C ILE A 845 -44.63 29.92 -18.44
N VAL A 846 -45.65 30.02 -17.58
CA VAL A 846 -47.03 30.37 -17.96
C VAL A 846 -47.29 31.87 -17.88
N SER A 847 -46.76 32.54 -16.84
CA SER A 847 -46.88 33.99 -16.72
C SER A 847 -45.65 34.60 -16.04
N ILE A 848 -45.30 35.82 -16.47
CA ILE A 848 -44.26 36.65 -15.88
C ILE A 848 -44.88 38.04 -15.70
N VAL A 849 -45.04 38.48 -14.46
CA VAL A 849 -45.63 39.78 -14.13
C VAL A 849 -44.69 40.57 -13.22
N LYS A 850 -44.63 41.87 -13.38
CA LYS A 850 -43.94 42.77 -12.45
C LYS A 850 -44.65 42.78 -11.10
N ASN A 851 -43.97 43.29 -10.06
CA ASN A 851 -44.56 43.40 -8.72
C ASN A 851 -45.83 44.27 -8.65
N ASP A 852 -46.02 45.19 -9.60
CA ASP A 852 -47.25 46.00 -9.74
C ASP A 852 -48.42 45.24 -10.41
N GLY A 853 -48.19 43.99 -10.82
CA GLY A 853 -49.17 43.12 -11.48
C GLY A 853 -49.24 43.26 -13.00
N THR A 854 -48.46 44.16 -13.61
CA THR A 854 -48.42 44.32 -15.07
C THR A 854 -47.53 43.26 -15.74
N PRO A 855 -47.86 42.74 -16.94
CA PRO A 855 -47.03 41.75 -17.62
C PRO A 855 -45.61 42.25 -17.96
N VAL A 856 -44.67 41.31 -18.03
CA VAL A 856 -43.36 41.54 -18.68
C VAL A 856 -43.54 41.38 -20.19
N GLU A 857 -43.30 42.45 -20.95
CA GLU A 857 -43.50 42.48 -22.40
C GLU A 857 -42.30 41.87 -23.12
N MET A 858 -42.53 40.93 -24.04
CA MET A 858 -41.46 40.09 -24.63
C MET A 858 -40.44 40.89 -25.45
N ASP A 859 -40.87 41.97 -26.11
CA ASP A 859 -40.02 42.81 -26.96
C ASP A 859 -39.41 44.01 -26.19
N GLN A 860 -39.82 44.24 -24.94
CA GLN A 860 -39.28 45.33 -24.12
C GLN A 860 -37.95 44.92 -23.49
N THR A 861 -37.00 45.85 -23.45
CA THR A 861 -35.72 45.69 -22.73
C THR A 861 -35.90 46.05 -21.25
N TYR A 862 -35.32 45.22 -20.39
CA TYR A 862 -35.23 45.40 -18.95
C TYR A 862 -33.78 45.29 -18.49
N SER A 863 -33.42 46.05 -17.46
CA SER A 863 -32.15 45.89 -16.76
C SER A 863 -32.27 44.77 -15.73
N ILE A 864 -31.31 43.85 -15.73
CA ILE A 864 -31.27 42.73 -14.79
C ILE A 864 -29.92 42.66 -14.09
N THR A 865 -29.91 42.06 -12.89
CA THR A 865 -28.69 41.67 -12.17
C THR A 865 -28.67 40.17 -11.96
N VAL A 866 -27.52 39.55 -12.20
CA VAL A 866 -27.18 38.18 -11.84
C VAL A 866 -25.78 38.16 -11.23
N ASN A 867 -25.32 37.04 -10.68
CA ASN A 867 -23.89 36.90 -10.35
C ASN A 867 -23.06 36.57 -11.60
N ASN A 868 -21.75 36.79 -11.53
CA ASN A 868 -20.80 36.56 -12.63
C ASN A 868 -20.82 35.10 -13.14
N TYR A 869 -20.98 34.11 -12.26
CA TYR A 869 -21.15 32.70 -12.62
C TYR A 869 -22.34 32.48 -13.56
N MET A 870 -23.52 32.99 -13.21
CA MET A 870 -24.70 32.94 -14.08
C MET A 870 -24.50 33.78 -15.34
N ALA A 871 -23.86 34.94 -15.26
CA ALA A 871 -23.57 35.78 -16.42
C ALA A 871 -22.68 35.08 -17.45
N GLY A 872 -21.80 34.18 -17.02
CA GLY A 872 -20.99 33.29 -17.86
C GLY A 872 -21.78 32.15 -18.51
N GLY A 873 -23.02 31.89 -18.06
CA GLY A 873 -23.84 30.75 -18.51
C GLY A 873 -23.81 29.55 -17.56
N GLY A 874 -23.25 29.71 -16.35
CA GLY A 874 -23.24 28.71 -15.30
C GLY A 874 -24.64 28.13 -15.02
N ASP A 875 -24.69 26.92 -14.45
CA ASP A 875 -25.93 26.13 -14.24
C ASP A 875 -26.78 25.87 -15.50
N GLY A 876 -26.24 26.11 -16.70
CA GLY A 876 -26.93 25.92 -17.96
C GLY A 876 -27.75 27.13 -18.42
N TYR A 877 -27.54 28.31 -17.81
CA TYR A 877 -28.20 29.56 -18.18
C TYR A 877 -27.59 30.20 -19.45
N ALA A 878 -27.47 29.41 -20.52
CA ALA A 878 -26.73 29.74 -21.72
C ALA A 878 -27.21 31.03 -22.43
N VAL A 879 -28.45 31.48 -22.20
CA VAL A 879 -28.93 32.74 -22.78
C VAL A 879 -28.12 33.94 -22.27
N LEU A 880 -27.66 33.90 -21.03
CA LEU A 880 -26.88 34.99 -20.41
C LEU A 880 -25.47 35.10 -21.01
N ALA A 881 -24.87 33.98 -21.41
CA ALA A 881 -23.58 33.97 -22.10
C ALA A 881 -23.64 34.71 -23.45
N THR A 882 -24.81 34.73 -24.11
CA THR A 882 -24.99 35.43 -25.39
C THR A 882 -25.05 36.96 -25.27
N ILE A 883 -25.22 37.49 -24.06
CA ILE A 883 -25.33 38.93 -23.82
C ILE A 883 -23.94 39.57 -23.75
N THR A 884 -23.70 40.59 -24.56
CA THR A 884 -22.40 41.26 -24.66
C THR A 884 -22.31 42.55 -23.85
N ASP A 885 -23.43 43.20 -23.53
CA ASP A 885 -23.50 44.43 -22.72
C ASP A 885 -23.60 44.07 -21.23
N LYS A 886 -22.44 43.82 -20.59
CA LYS A 886 -22.32 43.43 -19.18
C LYS A 886 -21.49 44.47 -18.41
N THR A 887 -21.95 44.84 -17.22
CA THR A 887 -21.24 45.74 -16.30
C THR A 887 -21.11 45.08 -14.94
N ILE A 888 -19.87 44.89 -14.49
CA ILE A 888 -19.55 44.39 -13.13
C ILE A 888 -19.83 45.51 -12.10
N ASP A 889 -20.40 45.15 -10.96
CA ASP A 889 -20.70 46.03 -9.82
C ASP A 889 -19.92 45.53 -8.58
N VAL A 890 -20.52 45.54 -7.39
CA VAL A 890 -19.91 44.99 -6.16
C VAL A 890 -20.02 43.46 -6.07
N VAL A 891 -19.27 42.87 -5.14
CA VAL A 891 -19.38 41.47 -4.74
C VAL A 891 -20.75 41.19 -4.12
N ASP A 892 -21.29 40.00 -4.37
CA ASP A 892 -22.62 39.57 -3.96
C ASP A 892 -22.80 39.55 -2.42
N LEU A 893 -21.78 39.10 -1.69
CA LEU A 893 -21.74 39.20 -0.24
C LEU A 893 -21.79 40.66 0.25
N ASP A 894 -21.03 41.56 -0.37
CA ASP A 894 -21.07 42.98 -0.02
C ASP A 894 -22.45 43.58 -0.27
N ALA A 895 -23.11 43.20 -1.36
CA ALA A 895 -24.49 43.61 -1.64
C ALA A 895 -25.46 43.15 -0.54
N LEU A 896 -25.35 41.89 -0.09
CA LEU A 896 -26.14 41.36 1.02
C LEU A 896 -25.85 42.09 2.34
N VAL A 897 -24.57 42.30 2.68
CA VAL A 897 -24.14 43.00 3.89
C VAL A 897 -24.64 44.45 3.87
N ASN A 898 -24.45 45.17 2.76
CA ASN A 898 -24.89 46.54 2.59
C ASN A 898 -26.41 46.66 2.69
N TYR A 899 -27.15 45.73 2.10
CA TYR A 899 -28.59 45.68 2.19
C TYR A 899 -29.06 45.51 3.64
N ILE A 900 -28.49 44.54 4.37
CA ILE A 900 -28.86 44.30 5.78
C ILE A 900 -28.50 45.52 6.64
N LYS A 901 -27.30 46.10 6.49
CA LYS A 901 -26.88 47.31 7.22
C LYS A 901 -27.79 48.50 6.94
N ALA A 902 -28.21 48.70 5.68
CA ALA A 902 -29.06 49.81 5.28
C ALA A 902 -30.49 49.71 5.85
N HIS A 903 -30.99 48.49 6.08
CA HIS A 903 -32.35 48.27 6.62
C HIS A 903 -32.35 48.08 8.15
N GLY A 904 -31.23 47.63 8.74
CA GLY A 904 -31.06 47.40 10.18
C GLY A 904 -31.76 46.13 10.69
N GLU A 905 -33.07 46.01 10.43
CA GLU A 905 -33.84 44.78 10.65
C GLU A 905 -34.37 44.26 9.30
N VAL A 906 -34.06 43.01 8.96
CA VAL A 906 -34.58 42.33 7.76
C VAL A 906 -35.53 41.21 8.17
N ASN A 907 -36.62 41.04 7.44
CA ASN A 907 -37.61 39.98 7.72
C ASN A 907 -38.16 39.42 6.40
N PRO A 908 -37.31 38.81 5.56
CA PRO A 908 -37.75 38.26 4.29
C PRO A 908 -38.79 37.15 4.49
N GLN A 909 -39.78 37.09 3.61
CA GLN A 909 -40.85 36.09 3.63
C GLN A 909 -40.97 35.42 2.27
N ILE A 910 -41.67 34.29 2.24
CA ILE A 910 -42.18 33.72 0.98
C ILE A 910 -43.39 34.57 0.57
N GLU A 911 -43.30 35.22 -0.59
CA GLU A 911 -44.26 36.23 -1.06
C GLU A 911 -45.09 35.74 -2.25
N GLY A 912 -44.92 34.47 -2.64
CA GLY A 912 -45.47 33.91 -3.85
C GLY A 912 -44.86 34.55 -5.09
N ARG A 913 -43.54 34.82 -5.05
CA ARG A 913 -42.79 35.28 -6.23
C ARG A 913 -42.72 34.17 -7.26
N VAL A 914 -42.61 32.92 -6.83
CA VAL A 914 -42.68 31.76 -7.71
C VAL A 914 -43.89 30.91 -7.34
N THR A 915 -44.78 30.68 -8.31
CA THR A 915 -45.99 29.89 -8.12
C THR A 915 -46.01 28.70 -9.07
N LYS A 916 -46.01 27.49 -8.52
CA LYS A 916 -46.31 26.27 -9.28
C LYS A 916 -47.82 26.17 -9.50
N LEU A 917 -48.24 26.18 -10.76
CA LEU A 917 -49.61 25.91 -11.13
C LEU A 917 -49.80 24.39 -11.05
N ASN A 918 -50.58 23.95 -10.07
CA ASN A 918 -51.05 22.57 -10.02
C ASN A 918 -52.11 22.38 -11.12
N ASN A 919 -52.12 21.19 -11.73
CA ASN A 919 -53.31 20.72 -12.44
C ASN A 919 -54.52 20.66 -11.50
#